data_AF-A0A816T6U0-F1
#
_entry.id   AF-A0A816T6U0-F1
#
_cell.length_a   1.000
_cell.length_b   1.000
_cell.length_c   1.000
_cell.angle_alpha   90.00
_cell.angle_beta   90.00
_cell.angle_gamma   90.00
#
_symmetry.space_group_name_H-M   'P 1'
#
loop_
_entity.id
_entity.type
_entity.pdbx_description
1 polymer ?
#
loop_
_entity_poly.entity_id
_entity_poly.type
_entity_poly.pdbx_seq_one_letter_code
_entity_poly.pdbx_strand_id
1 'polypeptide(L)'
;MNRNLRNAIIAFLAPLPSIVFYLSFLRSYSPTSDPELSHIHSWCSNHPLLLANLLFFLNVNFLFWVIGLLQSSHWMIDVYWTVIPVMLVHYFASHPLGEYNKWRSMVVVILTWVWSVRLTHNYFRRENWEWGAREDWRFNDLRKQYGKHWWWLSFFSVYVSQQIFLIGICLPLYTIHSVDAPLNIWDFVSSAICLTGIVMAYFADTQLHEFVTQNQKLKEQGKPKIPNLDTGLWYYSRHPNYLGEQLWWWGLVVFAWNLGQGWTLIGALVNTLCLVYVTILVERRMVKQEYRAEAYRAYQKTTSVWIPWFKSQVAAALHIHQTKTTHTMGKILALFYVSLICLGLSVSPVDAYGRRQLRFNSNGRFKILQVSDMHYGFGKETQCSNVTPEELPYCSDLNTTSFIQRTIASEKPDLIVFSGDNVNGMCESGDAAKTMNMAFAPAIEAKIPWVAILGNHDQESDMTRETMMKHIVKMPYTLSEVNPFGSGIFPIDGFGNYNLQIEGPFGSPLFFKSLLNVYMLDGGDYVKLDGFAFNYDWVKSSQVNWYEHASKWLEMEYKRWPFPQKSTAPGLVYVHIPVPEFKRFTEPRQMTGVRQEQTCSAPINSGLFTKLVERGEVKGIFSGHDHVNDFCATLNGVNLCYAGGSGYHGYGKTGWARRVRVVEAQLEKTKYGRWGAVDKITTWKRLDDKNHSLIDTQLLWSKNTTLDTNYRFKCNKIKQH
;
A
#
# COMPACT_ATOMS: atom_id res chain seq x y z
N MET A 1 -23.51 16.46 37.79
CA MET A 1 -23.29 15.01 37.70
C MET A 1 -21.82 14.74 37.30
N ASN A 2 -21.10 13.90 38.04
CA ASN A 2 -19.72 13.52 37.70
C ASN A 2 -19.66 12.94 36.26
N ARG A 3 -18.65 13.30 35.46
CA ARG A 3 -18.45 12.82 34.08
C ARG A 3 -18.49 11.29 34.00
N ASN A 4 -17.87 10.61 34.96
CA ASN A 4 -17.87 9.15 35.03
C ASN A 4 -19.29 8.59 35.20
N LEU A 5 -20.06 9.12 36.16
CA LEU A 5 -21.45 8.72 36.41
C LEU A 5 -22.36 9.01 35.21
N ARG A 6 -22.18 10.16 34.54
CA ARG A 6 -22.91 10.49 33.31
C ARG A 6 -22.64 9.47 32.21
N ASN A 7 -21.38 9.12 31.98
CA ASN A 7 -21.00 8.17 30.94
C ASN A 7 -21.50 6.76 31.27
N ALA A 8 -21.47 6.35 32.54
CA ALA A 8 -22.07 5.09 33.00
C ALA A 8 -23.57 5.04 32.74
N ILE A 9 -24.31 6.10 33.09
CA ILE A 9 -25.76 6.19 32.83
C ILE A 9 -26.04 6.11 31.33
N ILE A 10 -25.29 6.83 30.50
CA ILE A 10 -25.46 6.78 29.04
C ILE A 10 -25.22 5.37 28.51
N ALA A 11 -24.14 4.70 28.92
CA ALA A 11 -23.85 3.33 28.53
C ALA A 11 -24.88 2.31 29.06
N PHE A 12 -25.56 2.59 30.16
CA PHE A 12 -26.63 1.71 30.64
C PHE A 12 -27.96 1.94 29.92
N LEU A 13 -28.28 3.20 29.59
CA LEU A 13 -29.55 3.57 28.95
C LEU A 13 -29.56 3.33 27.45
N ALA A 14 -28.42 3.50 26.77
CA ALA A 14 -28.34 3.40 25.32
C ALA A 14 -28.85 2.06 24.73
N PRO A 15 -28.64 0.86 25.32
CA PRO A 15 -29.11 -0.37 24.74
C PRO A 15 -30.59 -0.67 25.02
N LEU A 16 -31.21 0.03 25.98
CA LEU A 16 -32.57 -0.26 26.47
C LEU A 16 -33.64 -0.25 25.38
N PRO A 17 -33.65 0.66 24.38
CA PRO A 17 -34.66 0.65 23.33
C PRO A 17 -34.75 -0.71 22.60
N SER A 18 -33.62 -1.31 22.23
CA SER A 18 -33.62 -2.63 21.57
C SER A 18 -34.00 -3.76 22.52
N ILE A 19 -33.57 -3.69 23.79
CA ILE A 19 -33.90 -4.70 24.80
C ILE A 19 -35.41 -4.69 25.08
N VAL A 20 -35.99 -3.52 25.36
CA VAL A 20 -37.42 -3.34 25.63
C VAL A 20 -38.25 -3.75 24.41
N PHE A 21 -37.82 -3.36 23.20
CA PHE A 21 -38.47 -3.81 21.97
C PHE A 21 -38.49 -5.33 21.87
N TYR A 22 -37.34 -5.98 22.05
CA TYR A 22 -37.24 -7.44 21.92
C TYR A 22 -38.03 -8.20 22.98
N LEU A 23 -38.01 -7.74 24.24
CA LEU A 23 -38.83 -8.33 25.31
C LEU A 23 -40.34 -8.15 25.05
N SER A 24 -40.74 -7.00 24.52
CA SER A 24 -42.12 -6.75 24.11
C SER A 24 -42.52 -7.66 22.95
N PHE A 25 -41.64 -7.86 21.97
CA PHE A 25 -41.82 -8.80 20.88
C PHE A 25 -42.02 -10.24 21.40
N LEU A 26 -41.18 -10.70 22.33
CA LEU A 26 -41.31 -12.04 22.93
C LEU A 26 -42.62 -12.21 23.70
N ARG A 27 -43.03 -11.19 24.48
CA ARG A 27 -44.26 -11.25 25.28
C ARG A 27 -45.52 -11.32 24.40
N SER A 28 -45.49 -10.63 23.27
CA SER A 28 -46.61 -10.54 22.33
C SER A 28 -46.61 -11.64 21.27
N TYR A 29 -45.57 -12.50 21.24
CA TYR A 29 -45.52 -13.62 20.31
C TYR A 29 -46.51 -14.71 20.77
N SER A 30 -47.52 -14.99 19.94
CA SER A 30 -48.42 -16.13 20.10
C SER A 30 -48.34 -17.01 18.84
N PRO A 31 -48.14 -18.34 18.97
CA PRO A 31 -48.19 -19.24 17.83
C PRO A 31 -49.57 -19.29 17.14
N THR A 32 -50.61 -18.74 17.78
CA THR A 32 -52.02 -18.91 17.39
C THR A 32 -52.83 -17.60 17.32
N SER A 33 -52.21 -16.42 17.10
CA SER A 33 -52.95 -15.13 17.06
C SER A 33 -53.40 -14.67 15.67
N ASP A 34 -54.50 -13.90 15.69
CA ASP A 34 -55.31 -13.30 14.61
C ASP A 34 -54.55 -12.78 13.37
N PRO A 35 -55.11 -12.91 12.14
CA PRO A 35 -54.44 -12.58 10.87
C PRO A 35 -53.99 -11.11 10.71
N GLU A 36 -54.60 -10.17 11.44
CA GLU A 36 -54.31 -8.73 11.32
C GLU A 36 -53.27 -8.20 12.32
N LEU A 37 -52.87 -8.99 13.32
CA LEU A 37 -51.87 -8.63 14.33
C LEU A 37 -50.53 -9.31 14.01
N SER A 38 -49.64 -8.83 13.16
CA SER A 38 -49.53 -7.71 12.24
C SER A 38 -48.34 -8.09 11.36
N HIS A 39 -48.27 -7.68 10.09
CA HIS A 39 -47.15 -8.02 9.20
C HIS A 39 -45.75 -7.80 9.82
N ILE A 40 -45.61 -6.88 10.79
CA ILE A 40 -44.37 -6.59 11.52
C ILE A 40 -43.99 -7.75 12.46
N HIS A 41 -44.92 -8.28 13.25
CA HIS A 41 -44.64 -9.40 14.16
C HIS A 41 -44.22 -10.65 13.40
N SER A 42 -44.92 -10.93 12.28
CA SER A 42 -44.57 -12.01 11.36
C SER A 42 -43.21 -11.76 10.68
N TRP A 43 -42.90 -10.53 10.30
CA TRP A 43 -41.58 -10.21 9.74
C TRP A 43 -40.46 -10.41 10.78
N CYS A 44 -40.66 -9.93 12.00
CA CYS A 44 -39.72 -10.06 13.12
C CYS A 44 -39.43 -11.52 13.46
N SER A 45 -40.45 -12.38 13.47
CA SER A 45 -40.26 -13.81 13.74
C SER A 45 -39.60 -14.54 12.57
N ASN A 46 -39.96 -14.23 11.32
CA ASN A 46 -39.43 -14.95 10.16
C ASN A 46 -38.02 -14.51 9.74
N HIS A 47 -37.50 -13.39 10.25
CA HIS A 47 -36.20 -12.84 9.84
C HIS A 47 -35.29 -12.50 11.03
N PRO A 48 -34.88 -13.48 11.86
CA PRO A 48 -34.06 -13.24 13.06
C PRO A 48 -32.75 -12.51 12.77
N LEU A 49 -32.04 -12.85 11.68
CA LEU A 49 -30.82 -12.16 11.29
C LEU A 49 -31.07 -10.71 10.84
N LEU A 50 -32.15 -10.46 10.08
CA LEU A 50 -32.47 -9.09 9.64
C LEU A 50 -32.95 -8.23 10.81
N LEU A 51 -33.71 -8.80 11.74
CA LEU A 51 -34.14 -8.12 12.94
C LEU A 51 -32.93 -7.76 13.83
N ALA A 52 -31.98 -8.68 14.04
CA ALA A 52 -30.74 -8.39 14.75
C ALA A 52 -29.96 -7.24 14.07
N ASN A 53 -29.86 -7.26 12.74
CA ASN A 53 -29.22 -6.18 11.96
C ASN A 53 -29.96 -4.84 12.11
N LEU A 54 -31.29 -4.84 12.09
CA LEU A 54 -32.10 -3.64 12.24
C LEU A 54 -31.96 -3.04 13.64
N LEU A 55 -32.01 -3.87 14.68
CA LEU A 55 -31.80 -3.45 16.07
C LEU A 55 -30.38 -2.90 16.27
N PHE A 56 -29.38 -3.56 15.70
CA PHE A 56 -28.00 -3.07 15.71
C PHE A 56 -27.89 -1.73 14.99
N PHE A 57 -28.48 -1.59 13.80
CA PHE A 57 -28.42 -0.36 13.02
C PHE A 57 -29.04 0.82 13.77
N LEU A 58 -30.25 0.66 14.30
CA LEU A 58 -30.95 1.74 15.01
C LEU A 58 -30.22 2.13 16.30
N ASN A 59 -29.70 1.15 17.04
CA ASN A 59 -29.15 1.38 18.36
C ASN A 59 -27.65 1.73 18.32
N VAL A 60 -26.86 0.92 17.62
CA VAL A 60 -25.41 1.15 17.52
C VAL A 60 -25.12 2.16 16.42
N ASN A 61 -25.60 1.95 15.18
CA ASN A 61 -25.18 2.85 14.11
C ASN A 61 -25.76 4.23 14.23
N PHE A 62 -27.05 4.34 14.52
CA PHE A 62 -27.69 5.64 14.60
C PHE A 62 -27.57 6.24 16.00
N LEU A 63 -28.09 5.58 17.03
CA LEU A 63 -28.12 6.16 18.39
C LEU A 63 -26.72 6.36 18.99
N PHE A 64 -25.80 5.38 18.92
CA PHE A 64 -24.45 5.61 19.47
C PHE A 64 -23.65 6.62 18.64
N TRP A 65 -23.92 6.76 17.34
CA TRP A 65 -23.31 7.81 16.52
C TRP A 65 -23.76 9.19 16.95
N VAL A 66 -25.08 9.39 17.15
CA VAL A 66 -25.61 10.64 17.68
C VAL A 66 -25.01 10.95 19.05
N ILE A 67 -24.97 9.97 19.96
CA ILE A 67 -24.32 10.15 21.27
C ILE A 67 -22.84 10.51 21.09
N GLY A 68 -22.13 9.82 20.19
CA GLY A 68 -20.71 10.06 19.93
C GLY A 68 -20.42 11.45 19.36
N LEU A 69 -21.30 11.98 18.50
CA LEU A 69 -21.24 13.36 18.02
C LEU A 69 -21.46 14.36 19.16
N LEU A 70 -22.49 14.15 19.99
CA LEU A 70 -22.79 15.01 21.14
C LEU A 70 -21.67 15.02 22.18
N GLN A 71 -20.99 13.89 22.36
CA GLN A 71 -19.86 13.75 23.29
C GLN A 71 -18.50 14.09 22.66
N SER A 72 -18.45 14.29 21.34
CA SER A 72 -17.20 14.40 20.56
C SER A 72 -16.22 13.24 20.84
N SER A 73 -16.76 12.04 21.06
CA SER A 73 -16.00 10.83 21.41
C SER A 73 -16.81 9.58 21.12
N HIS A 74 -16.20 8.62 20.43
CA HIS A 74 -16.80 7.34 20.04
C HIS A 74 -16.45 6.18 21.00
N TRP A 75 -16.01 6.49 22.23
CA TRP A 75 -15.56 5.51 23.23
C TRP A 75 -16.55 4.38 23.53
N MET A 76 -17.85 4.61 23.37
CA MET A 76 -18.89 3.61 23.66
C MET A 76 -18.68 2.34 22.86
N ILE A 77 -18.21 2.43 21.61
CA ILE A 77 -18.06 1.25 20.77
C ILE A 77 -17.15 0.20 21.41
N ASP A 78 -16.06 0.63 22.05
CA ASP A 78 -15.07 -0.25 22.67
C ASP A 78 -15.67 -1.06 23.85
N VAL A 79 -16.58 -0.45 24.61
CA VAL A 79 -17.29 -1.14 25.71
C VAL A 79 -18.29 -2.14 25.14
N TYR A 80 -19.03 -1.75 24.11
CA TYR A 80 -20.11 -2.57 23.56
C TYR A 80 -19.62 -3.78 22.75
N TRP A 81 -18.37 -3.76 22.26
CA TRP A 81 -17.70 -4.98 21.78
C TRP A 81 -17.71 -6.11 22.82
N THR A 82 -17.74 -5.78 24.11
CA THR A 82 -17.75 -6.77 25.19
C THR A 82 -19.16 -7.27 25.52
N VAL A 83 -20.21 -6.54 25.15
CA VAL A 83 -21.60 -6.80 25.57
C VAL A 83 -22.47 -7.33 24.44
N ILE A 84 -22.27 -6.86 23.20
CA ILE A 84 -23.11 -7.23 22.05
C ILE A 84 -23.13 -8.73 21.78
N PRO A 85 -22.02 -9.49 21.83
CA PRO A 85 -22.06 -10.94 21.65
C PRO A 85 -22.93 -11.66 22.70
N VAL A 86 -22.96 -11.15 23.94
CA VAL A 86 -23.87 -11.66 24.99
C VAL A 86 -25.33 -11.34 24.67
N MET A 87 -25.60 -10.12 24.19
CA MET A 87 -26.96 -9.77 23.76
C MET A 87 -27.42 -10.64 22.59
N LEU A 88 -26.53 -10.90 21.61
CA LEU A 88 -26.83 -11.71 20.44
C LEU A 88 -27.02 -13.20 20.79
N VAL A 89 -26.19 -13.77 21.68
CA VAL A 89 -26.37 -15.18 22.07
C VAL A 89 -27.71 -15.41 22.76
N HIS A 90 -28.13 -14.48 23.65
CA HIS A 90 -29.45 -14.55 24.28
C HIS A 90 -30.57 -14.30 23.28
N TYR A 91 -30.42 -13.29 22.42
CA TYR A 91 -31.39 -12.99 21.36
C TYR A 91 -31.66 -14.21 20.48
N PHE A 92 -30.61 -14.94 20.04
CA PHE A 92 -30.81 -16.13 19.22
C PHE A 92 -31.34 -17.32 20.04
N ALA A 93 -30.89 -17.49 21.29
CA ALA A 93 -31.35 -18.57 22.16
C ALA A 93 -32.83 -18.45 22.57
N SER A 94 -33.33 -17.23 22.81
CA SER A 94 -34.73 -16.98 23.17
C SER A 94 -35.64 -16.69 21.99
N HIS A 95 -35.12 -16.70 20.76
CA HIS A 95 -35.91 -16.41 19.57
C HIS A 95 -37.01 -17.47 19.38
N PRO A 96 -38.24 -17.13 18.95
CA PRO A 96 -39.32 -18.10 18.80
C PRO A 96 -39.05 -19.25 17.80
N LEU A 97 -38.24 -18.98 16.78
CA LEU A 97 -37.78 -19.99 15.81
C LEU A 97 -36.47 -20.69 16.22
N GLY A 98 -36.00 -20.46 17.45
CA GLY A 98 -34.77 -21.07 17.94
C GLY A 98 -34.97 -22.56 18.19
N GLU A 99 -34.36 -23.38 17.35
CA GLU A 99 -34.37 -24.84 17.45
C GLU A 99 -32.93 -25.33 17.66
N TYR A 100 -32.64 -25.90 18.83
CA TYR A 100 -31.26 -26.25 19.20
C TYR A 100 -31.16 -27.24 20.34
N ASN A 101 -29.98 -27.86 20.44
CA ASN A 101 -29.62 -28.70 21.57
C ASN A 101 -29.35 -27.85 22.82
N LYS A 102 -30.12 -28.07 23.89
CA LYS A 102 -30.05 -27.29 25.15
C LYS A 102 -28.67 -27.30 25.80
N TRP A 103 -27.95 -28.42 25.76
CA TRP A 103 -26.62 -28.53 26.37
C TRP A 103 -25.57 -27.75 25.58
N ARG A 104 -25.59 -27.84 24.24
CA ARG A 104 -24.72 -27.04 23.37
C ARG A 104 -24.95 -25.55 23.60
N SER A 105 -26.21 -25.12 23.61
CA SER A 105 -26.59 -23.73 23.89
C SER A 105 -26.09 -23.27 25.27
N MET A 106 -26.33 -24.06 26.32
CA MET A 106 -25.88 -23.73 27.68
C MET A 106 -24.36 -23.52 27.73
N VAL A 107 -23.57 -24.42 27.11
CA VAL A 107 -22.11 -24.32 27.07
C VAL A 107 -21.67 -23.05 26.33
N VAL A 108 -22.24 -22.77 25.16
CA VAL A 108 -21.88 -21.59 24.35
C VAL A 108 -22.26 -20.29 25.06
N VAL A 109 -23.44 -20.24 25.71
CA VAL A 109 -23.86 -19.09 26.52
C VAL A 109 -22.90 -18.85 27.68
N ILE A 110 -22.54 -19.90 28.44
CA ILE A 110 -21.58 -19.79 29.55
C ILE A 110 -20.23 -19.29 29.05
N LEU A 111 -19.68 -19.90 27.99
CA LEU A 111 -18.38 -19.49 27.45
C LEU A 111 -18.40 -18.05 26.91
N THR A 112 -19.52 -17.62 26.30
CA THR A 112 -19.70 -16.23 25.83
C THR A 112 -19.70 -15.25 27.00
N TRP A 113 -20.36 -15.57 28.11
CA TRP A 113 -20.30 -14.77 29.34
C TRP A 113 -18.89 -14.73 29.92
N VAL A 114 -18.19 -15.85 30.02
CA VAL A 114 -16.82 -15.89 30.54
C VAL A 114 -15.88 -15.05 29.67
N TRP A 115 -15.99 -15.16 28.34
CA TRP A 115 -15.23 -14.33 27.39
C TRP A 115 -15.54 -12.83 27.55
N SER A 116 -16.83 -12.49 27.68
CA SER A 116 -17.33 -11.12 27.86
C SER A 116 -16.84 -10.51 29.16
N VAL A 117 -17.06 -11.17 30.30
CA VAL A 117 -16.61 -10.72 31.62
C VAL A 117 -15.10 -10.50 31.63
N ARG A 118 -14.32 -11.40 31.03
CA ARG A 118 -12.87 -11.24 30.89
C ARG A 118 -12.52 -9.98 30.09
N LEU A 119 -13.15 -9.76 28.94
CA LEU A 119 -12.87 -8.60 28.09
C LEU A 119 -13.30 -7.29 28.75
N THR A 120 -14.48 -7.27 29.39
CA THR A 120 -15.00 -6.13 30.16
C THR A 120 -14.07 -5.80 31.32
N HIS A 121 -13.63 -6.79 32.10
CA HIS A 121 -12.64 -6.59 33.16
C HIS A 121 -11.33 -6.02 32.62
N ASN A 122 -10.83 -6.53 31.49
CA ASN A 122 -9.60 -6.02 30.86
C ASN A 122 -9.74 -4.56 30.38
N TYR A 123 -10.89 -4.21 29.81
CA TYR A 123 -11.20 -2.84 29.43
C TYR A 123 -11.21 -1.91 30.65
N PHE A 124 -12.01 -2.21 31.68
CA PHE A 124 -12.19 -1.28 32.81
C PHE A 124 -10.92 -1.12 33.65
N ARG A 125 -10.17 -2.20 33.92
CA ARG A 125 -8.90 -2.08 34.67
C ARG A 125 -7.87 -1.22 33.93
N ARG A 126 -7.89 -1.23 32.58
CA ARG A 126 -7.03 -0.38 31.75
C ARG A 126 -7.41 1.10 31.86
N GLU A 127 -8.70 1.38 32.00
CA GLU A 127 -9.25 2.73 32.11
C GLU A 127 -9.45 3.18 33.57
N ASN A 128 -8.80 2.52 34.55
CA ASN A 128 -8.94 2.82 35.98
C ASN A 128 -10.40 2.84 36.48
N TRP A 129 -11.25 1.97 35.93
CA TRP A 129 -12.67 1.87 36.24
C TRP A 129 -13.49 3.14 35.93
N GLU A 130 -12.99 3.95 35.00
CA GLU A 130 -13.68 5.13 34.47
C GLU A 130 -14.32 4.86 33.10
N TRP A 131 -15.58 5.25 32.98
CA TRP A 131 -16.38 5.14 31.77
C TRP A 131 -15.98 6.23 30.77
N GLY A 132 -15.48 5.82 29.60
CA GLY A 132 -15.07 6.74 28.55
C GLY A 132 -13.88 7.62 28.93
N ALA A 133 -12.93 7.08 29.70
CA ALA A 133 -11.68 7.77 30.03
C ALA A 133 -10.85 8.05 28.78
N ARG A 134 -10.78 7.07 27.87
CA ARG A 134 -10.05 7.13 26.61
C ARG A 134 -10.91 6.64 25.45
N GLU A 135 -10.68 7.24 24.28
CA GLU A 135 -11.16 6.77 22.98
C GLU A 135 -10.05 6.03 22.24
N ASP A 136 -10.39 5.05 21.41
CA ASP A 136 -9.44 4.41 20.50
C ASP A 136 -8.63 5.47 19.70
N TRP A 137 -7.32 5.30 19.69
CA TRP A 137 -6.40 6.23 19.05
C TRP A 137 -6.58 6.29 17.53
N ARG A 138 -7.10 5.23 16.90
CA ARG A 138 -7.38 5.17 15.47
C ARG A 138 -8.48 6.15 15.10
N PHE A 139 -9.53 6.30 15.93
CA PHE A 139 -10.58 7.29 15.71
C PHE A 139 -10.04 8.71 15.85
N ASN A 140 -9.12 8.92 16.78
CA ASN A 140 -8.42 10.21 16.93
C ASN A 140 -7.58 10.56 15.70
N ASP A 141 -6.84 9.60 15.15
CA ASP A 141 -6.03 9.80 13.95
C ASP A 141 -6.91 10.05 12.71
N LEU A 142 -8.01 9.30 12.54
CA LEU A 142 -8.98 9.52 11.47
C LEU A 142 -9.67 10.88 11.60
N ARG A 143 -10.05 11.30 12.81
CA ARG A 143 -10.62 12.63 13.06
C ARG A 143 -9.67 13.74 12.63
N LYS A 144 -8.38 13.62 12.96
CA LYS A 144 -7.33 14.57 12.52
C LYS A 144 -7.18 14.57 11.00
N GLN A 145 -7.22 13.41 10.37
CA GLN A 145 -7.06 13.26 8.93
C GLN A 145 -8.23 13.86 8.14
N TYR A 146 -9.47 13.62 8.57
CA TYR A 146 -10.66 14.01 7.82
C TYR A 146 -11.26 15.36 8.25
N GLY A 147 -10.80 15.92 9.38
CA GLY A 147 -11.15 17.27 9.84
C GLY A 147 -12.66 17.51 9.86
N LYS A 148 -13.10 18.53 9.12
CA LYS A 148 -14.52 18.93 9.02
C LYS A 148 -15.46 17.84 8.49
N HIS A 149 -14.96 16.82 7.80
CA HIS A 149 -15.77 15.73 7.27
C HIS A 149 -15.94 14.57 8.25
N TRP A 150 -15.23 14.59 9.39
CA TRP A 150 -15.25 13.49 10.37
C TRP A 150 -16.65 13.18 10.90
N TRP A 151 -17.51 14.18 11.07
CA TRP A 151 -18.83 13.97 11.68
C TRP A 151 -19.67 12.93 10.92
N TRP A 152 -19.75 13.00 9.58
CA TRP A 152 -20.50 12.02 8.78
C TRP A 152 -19.65 10.81 8.40
N LEU A 153 -18.33 10.98 8.19
CA LEU A 153 -17.44 9.84 7.91
C LEU A 153 -17.32 8.87 9.09
N SER A 154 -17.47 9.36 10.33
CA SER A 154 -17.48 8.52 11.52
C SER A 154 -18.66 7.55 11.54
N PHE A 155 -19.81 7.89 10.93
CA PHE A 155 -20.94 6.97 10.78
C PHE A 155 -20.52 5.71 10.03
N PHE A 156 -19.83 5.86 8.91
CA PHE A 156 -19.39 4.72 8.09
C PHE A 156 -18.14 4.03 8.66
N SER A 157 -17.14 4.82 9.02
CA SER A 157 -15.80 4.32 9.39
C SER A 157 -15.76 3.76 10.81
N VAL A 158 -16.56 4.32 11.72
CA VAL A 158 -16.79 3.74 13.04
C VAL A 158 -18.00 2.82 12.89
N TYR A 159 -19.22 3.30 12.90
CA TYR A 159 -20.36 2.46 13.24
C TYR A 159 -20.79 1.40 12.22
N VAL A 160 -20.96 1.74 10.94
CA VAL A 160 -21.36 0.77 9.90
C VAL A 160 -20.34 -0.37 9.80
N SER A 161 -19.04 -0.04 9.88
CA SER A 161 -18.00 -1.08 9.90
C SER A 161 -18.19 -2.07 11.05
N GLN A 162 -18.60 -1.59 12.22
CA GLN A 162 -18.77 -2.42 13.43
C GLN A 162 -19.98 -3.32 13.31
N GLN A 163 -21.04 -2.90 12.63
CA GLN A 163 -22.17 -3.78 12.32
C GLN A 163 -21.70 -4.97 11.48
N ILE A 164 -20.94 -4.71 10.41
CA ILE A 164 -20.43 -5.77 9.53
C ILE A 164 -19.54 -6.74 10.33
N PHE A 165 -18.65 -6.22 11.18
CA PHE A 165 -17.78 -7.04 12.01
C PHE A 165 -18.53 -7.85 13.08
N LEU A 166 -19.28 -7.19 13.96
CA LEU A 166 -19.91 -7.82 15.12
C LEU A 166 -21.02 -8.80 14.73
N ILE A 167 -21.85 -8.45 13.74
CA ILE A 167 -22.86 -9.39 13.23
C ILE A 167 -22.16 -10.56 12.54
N GLY A 168 -21.15 -10.28 11.72
CA GLY A 168 -20.39 -11.30 10.99
C GLY A 168 -19.75 -12.35 11.90
N ILE A 169 -18.97 -11.92 12.90
CA ILE A 169 -18.29 -12.85 13.83
C ILE A 169 -19.27 -13.59 14.75
N CYS A 170 -20.49 -13.08 14.93
CA CYS A 170 -21.54 -13.70 15.72
C CYS A 170 -22.48 -14.62 14.92
N LEU A 171 -22.31 -14.76 13.60
CA LEU A 171 -23.07 -15.70 12.78
C LEU A 171 -23.07 -17.14 13.32
N PRO A 172 -21.97 -17.67 13.89
CA PRO A 172 -22.02 -18.98 14.55
C PRO A 172 -23.06 -19.07 15.66
N LEU A 173 -23.25 -18.00 16.45
CA LEU A 173 -24.22 -17.98 17.54
C LEU A 173 -25.65 -18.13 17.03
N TYR A 174 -25.97 -17.58 15.85
CA TYR A 174 -27.25 -17.79 15.19
C TYR A 174 -27.43 -19.27 14.85
N THR A 175 -26.46 -19.88 14.16
CA THR A 175 -26.56 -21.27 13.71
C THR A 175 -26.59 -22.28 14.85
N ILE A 176 -25.86 -22.02 15.94
CA ILE A 176 -25.88 -22.84 17.16
C ILE A 176 -27.28 -22.88 17.78
N HIS A 177 -28.08 -21.82 17.58
CA HIS A 177 -29.44 -21.69 18.09
C HIS A 177 -30.51 -21.86 17.00
N SER A 178 -30.16 -22.36 15.82
CA SER A 178 -31.10 -22.57 14.70
C SER A 178 -31.02 -23.98 14.10
N VAL A 179 -30.17 -24.85 14.65
CA VAL A 179 -30.02 -26.24 14.21
C VAL A 179 -30.02 -27.15 15.45
N ASP A 180 -31.04 -28.00 15.57
CA ASP A 180 -31.02 -29.08 16.56
C ASP A 180 -30.33 -30.33 15.99
N ALA A 181 -29.31 -30.77 16.70
CA ALA A 181 -28.51 -31.94 16.35
C ALA A 181 -27.92 -32.53 17.64
N PRO A 182 -27.76 -33.86 17.73
CA PRO A 182 -27.11 -34.50 18.87
C PRO A 182 -25.72 -33.94 19.16
N LEU A 183 -25.29 -34.02 20.41
CA LEU A 183 -23.91 -33.71 20.78
C LEU A 183 -22.95 -34.75 20.18
N ASN A 184 -21.76 -34.30 19.79
CA ASN A 184 -20.70 -35.18 19.32
C ASN A 184 -19.33 -34.68 19.79
N ILE A 185 -18.25 -35.37 19.39
CA ILE A 185 -16.88 -35.05 19.80
C ILE A 185 -16.46 -33.61 19.45
N TRP A 186 -16.97 -33.05 18.36
CA TRP A 186 -16.61 -31.70 17.92
C TRP A 186 -17.19 -30.62 18.81
N ASP A 187 -18.27 -30.87 19.55
CA ASP A 187 -18.76 -29.94 20.56
C ASP A 187 -17.74 -29.78 21.69
N PHE A 188 -17.16 -30.90 22.15
CA PHE A 188 -16.10 -30.88 23.16
C PHE A 188 -14.81 -30.22 22.64
N VAL A 189 -14.41 -30.53 21.40
CA VAL A 189 -13.25 -29.89 20.76
C VAL A 189 -13.44 -28.38 20.64
N SER A 190 -14.62 -27.95 20.20
CA SER A 190 -14.96 -26.52 20.05
C SER A 190 -14.96 -25.80 21.41
N SER A 191 -15.57 -26.40 22.45
CA SER A 191 -15.49 -25.90 23.82
C SER A 191 -14.06 -25.75 24.31
N ALA A 192 -13.21 -26.75 24.06
CA ALA A 192 -11.80 -26.73 24.47
C ALA A 192 -11.02 -25.63 23.75
N ILE A 193 -11.26 -25.41 22.46
CA ILE A 193 -10.65 -24.33 21.67
C ILE A 193 -11.08 -22.96 22.24
N CYS A 194 -12.38 -22.74 22.45
CA CYS A 194 -12.91 -21.50 23.03
C CYS A 194 -12.31 -21.23 24.42
N LEU A 195 -12.32 -22.23 25.29
CA LEU A 195 -11.80 -22.11 26.66
C LEU A 195 -10.30 -21.80 26.64
N THR A 196 -9.53 -22.48 25.80
CA THR A 196 -8.09 -22.21 25.62
C THR A 196 -7.85 -20.77 25.16
N GLY A 197 -8.66 -20.27 24.22
CA GLY A 197 -8.60 -18.88 23.77
C GLY A 197 -8.85 -17.88 24.88
N ILE A 198 -9.91 -18.09 25.68
CA ILE A 198 -10.26 -17.25 26.83
C ILE A 198 -9.13 -17.23 27.86
N VAL A 199 -8.61 -18.40 28.24
CA VAL A 199 -7.56 -18.54 29.24
C VAL A 199 -6.26 -17.88 28.77
N MET A 200 -5.85 -18.14 27.53
CA MET A 200 -4.66 -17.53 26.92
C MET A 200 -4.78 -16.00 26.88
N ALA A 201 -5.92 -15.48 26.44
CA ALA A 201 -6.17 -14.04 26.40
C ALA A 201 -6.14 -13.42 27.81
N TYR A 202 -6.77 -14.06 28.79
CA TYR A 202 -6.77 -13.59 30.19
C TYR A 202 -5.37 -13.42 30.75
N PHE A 203 -4.51 -14.45 30.61
CA PHE A 203 -3.13 -14.38 31.12
C PHE A 203 -2.30 -13.37 30.32
N ALA A 204 -2.42 -13.36 29.00
CA ALA A 204 -1.68 -12.43 28.14
C ALA A 204 -2.02 -10.97 28.43
N ASP A 205 -3.32 -10.66 28.57
CA ASP A 205 -3.80 -9.32 28.90
C ASP A 205 -3.38 -8.91 30.31
N THR A 206 -3.34 -9.84 31.28
CA THR A 206 -2.91 -9.55 32.66
C THR A 206 -1.41 -9.25 32.73
N GLN A 207 -0.58 -10.04 32.05
CA GLN A 207 0.85 -9.76 31.89
C GLN A 207 1.10 -8.40 31.23
N LEU A 208 0.30 -8.04 30.21
CA LEU A 208 0.40 -6.75 29.54
C LEU A 208 -0.01 -5.59 30.47
N HIS A 209 -1.09 -5.75 31.23
CA HIS A 209 -1.54 -4.75 32.20
C HIS A 209 -0.49 -4.50 33.28
N GLU A 210 0.07 -5.55 33.87
CA GLU A 210 1.14 -5.45 34.88
C GLU A 210 2.37 -4.73 34.33
N PHE A 211 2.81 -5.09 33.12
CA PHE A 211 3.92 -4.44 32.44
C PHE A 211 3.68 -2.93 32.21
N VAL A 212 2.49 -2.56 31.73
CA VAL A 212 2.14 -1.16 31.50
C VAL A 212 2.08 -0.39 32.82
N THR A 213 1.46 -0.95 33.85
CA THR A 213 1.35 -0.36 35.20
C THR A 213 2.73 -0.20 35.85
N GLN A 214 3.61 -1.18 35.73
CA GLN A 214 4.99 -1.09 36.22
C GLN A 214 5.75 0.03 35.52
N ASN A 215 5.62 0.14 34.20
CA ASN A 215 6.25 1.22 33.43
C ASN A 215 5.72 2.61 33.79
N GLN A 216 4.45 2.71 34.20
CA GLN A 216 3.90 3.96 34.72
C GLN A 216 4.52 4.32 36.07
N LYS A 217 4.62 3.36 37.01
CA LYS A 217 5.30 3.56 38.31
C LYS A 217 6.77 3.96 38.14
N LEU A 218 7.50 3.32 37.22
CA LEU A 218 8.89 3.68 36.92
C LEU A 218 9.00 5.12 36.41
N LYS A 219 8.08 5.53 35.53
CA LYS A 219 8.01 6.91 35.03
C LYS A 219 7.75 7.91 36.16
N GLU A 220 6.82 7.61 37.07
CA GLU A 220 6.52 8.47 38.24
C GLU A 220 7.72 8.58 39.20
N GLN A 221 8.56 7.55 39.28
CA GLN A 221 9.79 7.52 40.08
C GLN A 221 11.02 8.11 39.35
N GLY A 222 10.86 8.63 38.12
CA GLY A 222 11.97 9.14 37.31
C GLY A 222 12.94 8.06 36.80
N LYS A 223 12.57 6.78 36.87
CA LYS A 223 13.38 5.64 36.42
C LYS A 223 13.12 5.31 34.94
N PRO A 224 14.09 4.71 34.23
CA PRO A 224 13.90 4.29 32.86
C PRO A 224 12.81 3.21 32.76
N LYS A 225 12.01 3.28 31.69
CA LYS A 225 10.96 2.27 31.40
C LYS A 225 11.59 0.99 30.87
N ILE A 226 10.97 -0.14 31.20
CA ILE A 226 11.28 -1.43 30.60
C ILE A 226 10.80 -1.41 29.14
N PRO A 227 11.68 -1.69 28.17
CA PRO A 227 11.37 -1.47 26.77
C PRO A 227 10.43 -2.54 26.19
N ASN A 228 10.47 -3.79 26.66
CA ASN A 228 9.68 -4.89 26.14
C ASN A 228 9.06 -5.75 27.23
N LEU A 229 7.90 -6.31 26.92
CA LEU A 229 7.34 -7.43 27.65
C LEU A 229 7.73 -8.70 26.88
N ASP A 230 8.71 -9.45 27.39
CA ASP A 230 9.28 -10.63 26.73
C ASP A 230 9.38 -11.85 27.67
N THR A 231 8.52 -11.86 28.70
CA THR A 231 8.35 -12.93 29.70
C THR A 231 6.95 -13.56 29.61
N GLY A 232 6.74 -14.69 30.28
CA GLY A 232 5.42 -15.35 30.30
C GLY A 232 4.97 -15.80 28.91
N LEU A 233 3.70 -15.55 28.56
CA LEU A 233 3.19 -15.89 27.22
C LEU A 233 3.82 -15.02 26.13
N TRP A 234 4.22 -13.80 26.49
CA TRP A 234 4.90 -12.88 25.58
C TRP A 234 6.32 -13.35 25.25
N TYR A 235 6.92 -14.25 26.04
CA TYR A 235 8.18 -14.89 25.64
C TYR A 235 8.03 -15.70 24.33
N TYR A 236 6.86 -16.31 24.11
CA TYR A 236 6.62 -17.23 23.01
C TYR A 236 5.93 -16.59 21.80
N SER A 237 5.19 -15.50 22.02
CA SER A 237 4.41 -14.81 20.99
C SER A 237 4.39 -13.31 21.26
N ARG A 238 4.46 -12.49 20.21
CA ARG A 238 4.42 -11.03 20.34
C ARG A 238 3.02 -10.48 20.56
N HIS A 239 1.98 -11.25 20.25
CA HIS A 239 0.58 -10.89 20.49
C HIS A 239 -0.24 -12.13 20.93
N PRO A 240 0.08 -12.74 22.09
CA PRO A 240 -0.60 -13.95 22.56
C PRO A 240 -2.07 -13.70 22.90
N ASN A 241 -2.41 -12.47 23.29
CA ASN A 241 -3.80 -12.07 23.47
C ASN A 241 -4.58 -12.08 22.15
N TYR A 242 -3.97 -11.67 21.03
CA TYR A 242 -4.62 -11.72 19.72
C TYR A 242 -4.89 -13.15 19.28
N LEU A 243 -3.95 -14.08 19.52
CA LEU A 243 -4.21 -15.50 19.29
C LEU A 243 -5.37 -16.00 20.17
N GLY A 244 -5.41 -15.63 21.44
CA GLY A 244 -6.51 -15.99 22.33
C GLY A 244 -7.88 -15.53 21.79
N GLU A 245 -7.96 -14.30 21.26
CA GLU A 245 -9.17 -13.82 20.57
C GLU A 245 -9.48 -14.64 19.32
N GLN A 246 -8.47 -15.02 18.52
CA GLN A 246 -8.72 -15.85 17.34
C GLN A 246 -9.24 -17.23 17.71
N LEU A 247 -8.67 -17.88 18.74
CA LEU A 247 -9.14 -19.18 19.21
C LEU A 247 -10.60 -19.11 19.69
N TRP A 248 -11.00 -18.03 20.37
CA TRP A 248 -12.39 -17.80 20.73
C TRP A 248 -13.33 -17.79 19.51
N TRP A 249 -13.06 -16.91 18.53
CA TRP A 249 -13.94 -16.77 17.36
C TRP A 249 -13.93 -18.00 16.44
N TRP A 250 -12.76 -18.61 16.23
CA TRP A 250 -12.66 -19.83 15.43
C TRP A 250 -13.26 -21.04 16.14
N GLY A 251 -13.22 -21.11 17.48
CA GLY A 251 -13.92 -22.14 18.24
C GLY A 251 -15.44 -22.08 18.04
N LEU A 252 -16.03 -20.88 17.98
CA LEU A 252 -17.44 -20.70 17.60
C LEU A 252 -17.71 -21.17 16.16
N VAL A 253 -16.80 -20.90 15.22
CA VAL A 253 -16.93 -21.42 13.85
C VAL A 253 -16.87 -22.95 13.80
N VAL A 254 -16.05 -23.61 14.63
CA VAL A 254 -16.03 -25.08 14.69
C VAL A 254 -17.37 -25.64 15.20
N PHE A 255 -18.01 -24.98 16.17
CA PHE A 255 -19.39 -25.33 16.57
C PHE A 255 -20.36 -25.24 15.39
N ALA A 256 -20.35 -24.14 14.63
CA ALA A 256 -21.25 -23.96 13.50
C ALA A 256 -20.94 -24.92 12.34
N TRP A 257 -19.65 -25.17 12.05
CA TRP A 257 -19.22 -26.14 11.05
C TRP A 257 -19.65 -27.57 11.42
N ASN A 258 -19.56 -27.94 12.69
CA ASN A 258 -20.07 -29.22 13.21
C ASN A 258 -21.57 -29.42 12.91
N LEU A 259 -22.33 -28.33 12.86
CA LEU A 259 -23.77 -28.32 12.52
C LEU A 259 -24.02 -28.26 11.00
N GLY A 260 -22.99 -28.41 10.16
CA GLY A 260 -23.08 -28.29 8.71
C GLY A 260 -23.12 -26.84 8.20
N GLN A 261 -22.96 -25.84 9.08
CA GLN A 261 -23.12 -24.42 8.75
C GLN A 261 -21.76 -23.72 8.56
N GLY A 262 -20.94 -24.26 7.65
CA GLY A 262 -19.58 -23.76 7.39
C GLY A 262 -19.51 -22.32 6.85
N TRP A 263 -20.58 -21.80 6.25
CA TRP A 263 -20.63 -20.43 5.70
C TRP A 263 -20.40 -19.33 6.76
N THR A 264 -20.65 -19.64 8.04
CA THR A 264 -20.43 -18.71 9.17
C THR A 264 -18.96 -18.32 9.38
N LEU A 265 -18.02 -19.04 8.76
CA LEU A 265 -16.57 -18.76 8.85
C LEU A 265 -16.19 -17.38 8.31
N ILE A 266 -17.02 -16.78 7.44
CA ILE A 266 -16.71 -15.52 6.77
C ILE A 266 -16.42 -14.38 7.76
N GLY A 267 -17.19 -14.32 8.87
CA GLY A 267 -17.00 -13.32 9.91
C GLY A 267 -15.66 -13.48 10.62
N ALA A 268 -15.35 -14.72 11.07
CA ALA A 268 -14.09 -15.01 11.73
C ALA A 268 -12.88 -14.75 10.80
N LEU A 269 -12.98 -15.10 9.52
CA LEU A 269 -11.94 -14.84 8.52
C LEU A 269 -11.68 -13.34 8.34
N VAL A 270 -12.73 -12.54 8.16
CA VAL A 270 -12.64 -11.08 8.04
C VAL A 270 -12.05 -10.46 9.31
N ASN A 271 -12.43 -10.96 10.48
CA ASN A 271 -11.85 -10.56 11.76
C ASN A 271 -10.36 -10.93 11.87
N THR A 272 -9.95 -12.12 11.45
CA THR A 272 -8.53 -12.53 11.38
C THR A 272 -7.73 -11.55 10.52
N LEU A 273 -8.21 -11.23 9.31
CA LEU A 273 -7.53 -10.31 8.40
C LEU A 273 -7.42 -8.90 8.99
N CYS A 274 -8.48 -8.42 9.65
CA CYS A 274 -8.47 -7.15 10.35
C CYS A 274 -7.44 -7.14 11.49
N LEU A 275 -7.38 -8.21 12.28
CA LEU A 275 -6.43 -8.29 13.40
C LEU A 275 -4.98 -8.40 12.91
N VAL A 276 -4.72 -9.04 11.76
CA VAL A 276 -3.40 -9.01 11.09
C VAL A 276 -3.01 -7.58 10.74
N TYR A 277 -3.94 -6.81 10.15
CA TYR A 277 -3.70 -5.41 9.84
C TYR A 277 -3.45 -4.56 11.10
N VAL A 278 -4.25 -4.74 12.15
CA VAL A 278 -4.09 -4.07 13.45
C VAL A 278 -2.74 -4.42 14.08
N THR A 279 -2.30 -5.68 13.99
CA THR A 279 -0.97 -6.12 14.47
C THR A 279 0.13 -5.28 13.84
N ILE A 280 0.09 -5.07 12.52
CA ILE A 280 1.07 -4.24 11.80
C ILE A 280 1.04 -2.79 12.32
N LEU A 281 -0.15 -2.21 12.52
CA LEU A 281 -0.29 -0.85 13.03
C LEU A 281 0.28 -0.70 14.45
N VAL A 282 0.00 -1.67 15.33
CA VAL A 282 0.48 -1.68 16.71
C VAL A 282 2.00 -1.82 16.75
N GLU A 283 2.58 -2.78 16.03
CA GLU A 283 4.04 -2.97 16.01
C GLU A 283 4.76 -1.72 15.44
N ARG A 284 4.22 -1.10 14.39
CA ARG A 284 4.75 0.17 13.85
C ARG A 284 4.72 1.28 14.90
N ARG A 285 3.64 1.37 15.69
CA ARG A 285 3.53 2.36 16.77
C ARG A 285 4.49 2.09 17.93
N MET A 286 4.82 0.83 18.20
CA MET A 286 5.82 0.46 19.21
C MET A 286 7.24 0.85 18.76
N VAL A 287 7.58 0.62 17.48
CA VAL A 287 8.89 0.97 16.92
C VAL A 287 9.10 2.49 16.77
N LYS A 288 8.03 3.28 16.68
CA LYS A 288 8.10 4.76 16.68
C LYS A 288 8.53 5.35 18.03
N GLN A 289 8.52 4.59 19.13
CA GLN A 289 8.93 5.07 20.45
C GLN A 289 10.42 4.81 20.66
N GLU A 290 11.23 5.88 20.63
CA GLU A 290 12.71 5.80 20.67
C GLU A 290 13.24 4.92 21.80
N TYR A 291 12.75 5.10 23.04
CA TYR A 291 13.23 4.35 24.21
C TYR A 291 13.11 2.81 24.11
N ARG A 292 12.27 2.30 23.20
CA ARG A 292 12.04 0.86 23.04
C ARG A 292 12.29 0.33 21.62
N ALA A 293 12.59 1.20 20.66
CA ALA A 293 12.61 0.84 19.24
C ALA A 293 13.65 -0.26 18.95
N GLU A 294 14.87 -0.12 19.46
CA GLU A 294 15.95 -1.08 19.27
C GLU A 294 15.64 -2.43 19.91
N ALA A 295 15.30 -2.42 21.21
CA ALA A 295 14.93 -3.61 21.94
C ALA A 295 13.75 -4.34 21.28
N TYR A 296 12.72 -3.61 20.83
CA TYR A 296 11.56 -4.21 20.19
C TYR A 296 11.89 -4.84 18.83
N ARG A 297 12.80 -4.25 18.04
CA ARG A 297 13.30 -4.87 16.80
C ARG A 297 14.06 -6.17 17.08
N ALA A 298 14.86 -6.23 18.15
CA ALA A 298 15.53 -7.46 18.56
C ALA A 298 14.52 -8.56 18.97
N TYR A 299 13.46 -8.16 19.68
CA TYR A 299 12.35 -9.02 20.05
C TYR A 299 11.57 -9.52 18.82
N GLN A 300 11.33 -8.69 17.80
CA GLN A 300 10.71 -9.08 16.53
C GLN A 300 11.48 -10.15 15.76
N LYS A 301 12.81 -10.19 15.87
CA LYS A 301 13.66 -11.19 15.20
C LYS A 301 13.64 -12.56 15.89
N THR A 302 13.39 -12.58 17.19
CA THR A 302 13.54 -13.78 18.03
C THR A 302 12.22 -14.43 18.40
N THR A 303 11.11 -13.68 18.39
CA THR A 303 9.82 -14.11 18.94
C THR A 303 8.75 -14.16 17.85
N SER A 304 7.96 -15.22 17.79
CA SER A 304 6.87 -15.38 16.80
C SER A 304 5.77 -14.33 16.96
N VAL A 305 5.03 -14.01 15.90
CA VAL A 305 3.99 -12.95 15.92
C VAL A 305 2.77 -13.39 16.74
N TRP A 306 2.09 -14.46 16.31
CA TRP A 306 0.84 -14.95 16.91
C TRP A 306 0.99 -16.37 17.46
N ILE A 307 1.53 -17.30 16.68
CA ILE A 307 1.68 -18.71 17.05
C ILE A 307 2.80 -18.85 18.10
N PRO A 308 2.52 -19.28 19.34
CA PRO A 308 3.52 -19.42 20.38
C PRO A 308 4.63 -20.36 19.92
N TRP A 309 5.87 -19.88 19.98
CA TRP A 309 7.03 -20.67 19.62
C TRP A 309 8.25 -20.25 20.44
N PHE A 310 9.18 -21.18 20.65
CA PHE A 310 10.42 -20.89 21.37
C PHE A 310 11.23 -19.80 20.66
N LYS A 311 11.95 -18.98 21.44
CA LYS A 311 12.82 -17.95 20.86
C LYS A 311 13.84 -18.59 19.93
N SER A 312 13.98 -18.03 18.73
CA SER A 312 14.96 -18.49 17.75
C SER A 312 16.39 -18.27 18.29
N GLN A 313 17.10 -19.36 18.62
CA GLN A 313 18.51 -19.31 19.05
C GLN A 313 19.44 -18.79 17.94
N VAL A 314 19.04 -18.94 16.68
CA VAL A 314 19.78 -18.46 15.51
C VAL A 314 19.93 -16.92 15.53
N ALA A 315 18.95 -16.18 16.05
CA ALA A 315 18.98 -14.72 16.08
C ALA A 315 19.75 -14.11 17.28
N ALA A 316 19.91 -14.85 18.39
CA ALA A 316 20.72 -14.40 19.54
C ALA A 316 22.23 -14.58 19.31
N ALA A 317 22.64 -15.64 18.58
CA ALA A 317 24.03 -15.91 18.23
C ALA A 317 24.55 -15.03 17.06
N LEU A 318 23.65 -14.47 16.24
CA LEU A 318 23.99 -13.66 15.06
C LEU A 318 24.59 -12.28 15.37
N HIS A 319 24.74 -11.88 16.64
CA HIS A 319 25.52 -10.70 17.01
C HIS A 319 27.03 -10.98 17.15
N ILE A 320 27.46 -12.25 17.20
CA ILE A 320 28.86 -12.65 17.36
C ILE A 320 29.50 -13.12 16.04
N HIS A 321 28.72 -13.55 15.05
CA HIS A 321 29.25 -13.98 13.76
C HIS A 321 28.42 -13.44 12.59
N GLN A 322 28.76 -12.23 12.14
CA GLN A 322 28.72 -11.95 10.70
C GLN A 322 29.69 -12.93 10.03
N THR A 323 29.20 -14.05 9.52
CA THR A 323 29.76 -14.77 8.36
C THR A 323 28.87 -15.95 7.96
N LYS A 324 28.38 -15.88 6.71
CA LYS A 324 27.98 -16.97 5.82
C LYS A 324 26.67 -17.77 6.08
N THR A 325 25.90 -17.80 4.98
CA THR A 325 25.04 -18.89 4.45
C THR A 325 23.59 -19.06 4.93
N THR A 326 22.82 -19.61 4.00
CA THR A 326 21.38 -19.50 3.69
C THR A 326 20.48 -20.65 4.18
N HIS A 327 19.17 -20.34 4.33
CA HIS A 327 17.96 -21.20 4.27
C HIS A 327 17.87 -22.37 5.30
N THR A 328 16.73 -22.83 5.85
CA THR A 328 15.37 -23.09 5.32
C THR A 328 14.52 -23.57 6.51
N MET A 329 13.24 -23.19 6.67
CA MET A 329 12.12 -24.04 7.17
C MET A 329 10.87 -23.21 7.46
N GLY A 330 9.74 -23.56 6.84
CA GLY A 330 8.43 -22.93 7.10
C GLY A 330 7.48 -22.94 5.91
N LYS A 331 7.36 -24.06 5.17
CA LYS A 331 6.58 -24.13 3.92
C LYS A 331 5.50 -25.22 3.86
N ILE A 332 5.03 -25.78 4.98
CA ILE A 332 4.11 -26.93 4.94
C ILE A 332 2.64 -26.63 5.33
N LEU A 333 2.28 -25.42 5.79
CA LEU A 333 0.91 -25.18 6.30
C LEU A 333 -0.02 -24.26 5.47
N ALA A 334 0.38 -23.80 4.29
CA ALA A 334 -0.37 -22.77 3.54
C ALA A 334 -1.29 -23.28 2.40
N LEU A 335 -1.45 -24.59 2.21
CA LEU A 335 -2.06 -25.15 0.98
C LEU A 335 -3.57 -25.44 1.02
N PHE A 336 -4.32 -25.00 2.05
CA PHE A 336 -5.78 -25.21 2.11
C PHE A 336 -6.66 -23.96 1.91
N TYR A 337 -6.07 -22.79 1.65
CA TYR A 337 -6.77 -21.50 1.82
C TYR A 337 -7.34 -20.79 0.56
N VAL A 338 -7.32 -21.37 -0.65
CA VAL A 338 -7.56 -20.55 -1.87
C VAL A 338 -8.80 -20.90 -2.72
N SER A 339 -9.67 -21.83 -2.33
CA SER A 339 -10.76 -22.26 -3.21
C SER A 339 -12.14 -21.60 -3.02
N LEU A 340 -12.29 -20.52 -2.24
CA LEU A 340 -13.63 -19.95 -1.95
C LEU A 340 -13.80 -18.42 -2.14
N ILE A 341 -12.89 -17.76 -2.85
CA ILE A 341 -12.95 -16.30 -3.10
C ILE A 341 -13.60 -15.92 -4.46
N CYS A 342 -14.11 -16.88 -5.24
CA CYS A 342 -14.58 -16.59 -6.61
C CYS A 342 -16.06 -16.27 -6.81
N LEU A 343 -16.90 -16.09 -5.77
CA LEU A 343 -18.28 -15.61 -5.97
C LEU A 343 -18.64 -14.54 -4.92
N GLY A 344 -18.62 -13.27 -5.33
CA GLY A 344 -19.09 -12.15 -4.48
C GLY A 344 -18.60 -10.75 -4.86
N LEU A 345 -17.79 -10.57 -5.90
CA LEU A 345 -17.31 -9.24 -6.32
C LEU A 345 -17.93 -8.83 -7.66
N SER A 346 -19.19 -8.42 -7.60
CA SER A 346 -19.79 -7.51 -8.58
C SER A 346 -20.79 -6.63 -7.84
N VAL A 347 -20.30 -5.64 -7.10
CA VAL A 347 -20.54 -4.19 -7.23
C VAL A 347 -19.88 -3.55 -6.00
N SER A 348 -18.83 -2.76 -6.18
CA SER A 348 -18.34 -1.85 -5.14
C SER A 348 -17.82 -0.59 -5.83
N PRO A 349 -18.26 0.60 -5.40
CA PRO A 349 -17.71 1.83 -5.93
C PRO A 349 -16.26 1.96 -5.45
N VAL A 350 -15.41 2.21 -6.44
CA VAL A 350 -14.03 2.67 -6.33
C VAL A 350 -14.00 3.90 -5.41
N ASP A 351 -13.20 3.87 -4.34
CA ASP A 351 -12.46 5.03 -3.77
C ASP A 351 -11.91 4.77 -2.35
N ALA A 352 -11.07 3.74 -2.20
CA ALA A 352 -10.29 3.54 -0.96
C ALA A 352 -8.87 3.06 -1.26
N TYR A 353 -8.09 3.91 -1.95
CA TYR A 353 -6.64 4.14 -1.84
C TYR A 353 -6.31 5.14 -2.98
N GLY A 354 -6.08 6.41 -2.65
CA GLY A 354 -5.90 7.51 -3.61
C GLY A 354 -4.57 7.49 -4.40
N ARG A 355 -4.09 6.32 -4.84
CA ARG A 355 -3.14 6.22 -5.96
C ARG A 355 -3.80 5.40 -7.05
N ARG A 356 -4.03 6.04 -8.20
CA ARG A 356 -4.50 5.37 -9.42
C ARG A 356 -3.45 4.31 -9.79
N GLN A 357 -3.76 3.05 -9.54
CA GLN A 357 -2.82 1.95 -9.75
C GLN A 357 -2.56 1.81 -11.27
N LEU A 358 -1.29 1.95 -11.69
CA LEU A 358 -0.91 1.86 -13.10
C LEU A 358 -1.04 0.42 -13.58
N ARG A 359 -1.68 0.22 -14.73
CA ARG A 359 -1.98 -1.12 -15.26
C ARG A 359 -1.87 -1.14 -16.77
N PHE A 360 -1.46 -2.28 -17.30
CA PHE A 360 -1.60 -2.57 -18.72
C PHE A 360 -3.08 -2.48 -19.12
N ASN A 361 -3.36 -1.88 -20.28
CA ASN A 361 -4.72 -1.77 -20.80
C ASN A 361 -5.25 -3.12 -21.29
N SER A 362 -6.52 -3.17 -21.69
CA SER A 362 -7.18 -4.38 -22.19
C SER A 362 -6.50 -5.00 -23.42
N ASN A 363 -5.76 -4.19 -24.18
CA ASN A 363 -4.96 -4.63 -25.33
C ASN A 363 -3.57 -5.14 -24.94
N GLY A 364 -3.27 -5.25 -23.64
CA GLY A 364 -2.00 -5.73 -23.13
C GLY A 364 -0.85 -4.76 -23.42
N ARG A 365 -1.13 -3.46 -23.57
CA ARG A 365 -0.12 -2.42 -23.80
C ARG A 365 -0.06 -1.43 -22.65
N PHE A 366 1.10 -0.86 -22.43
CA PHE A 366 1.31 0.27 -21.52
C PHE A 366 2.29 1.25 -22.16
N LYS A 367 1.86 2.50 -22.33
CA LYS A 367 2.62 3.54 -23.03
C LYS A 367 3.03 4.67 -22.09
N ILE A 368 4.32 5.00 -22.12
CA ILE A 368 4.94 6.07 -21.35
C ILE A 368 5.40 7.17 -22.32
N LEU A 369 4.96 8.40 -22.09
CA LEU A 369 5.50 9.59 -22.76
C LEU A 369 6.57 10.21 -21.86
N GLN A 370 7.82 10.24 -22.32
CA GLN A 370 8.91 10.94 -21.67
C GLN A 370 9.04 12.36 -22.24
N VAL A 371 8.89 13.35 -21.36
CA VAL A 371 9.08 14.77 -21.63
C VAL A 371 10.29 15.23 -20.81
N SER A 372 11.24 15.90 -21.44
CA SER A 372 12.49 16.29 -20.79
C SER A 372 12.91 17.69 -21.21
N ASP A 373 13.64 18.38 -20.34
CA ASP A 373 14.33 19.63 -20.68
C ASP A 373 13.35 20.68 -21.23
N MET A 374 12.28 20.90 -20.48
CA MET A 374 11.28 21.92 -20.83
C MET A 374 11.82 23.31 -20.55
N HIS A 375 12.56 23.47 -19.44
CA HIS A 375 12.97 24.76 -18.90
C HIS A 375 11.81 25.75 -18.86
N TYR A 376 10.63 25.32 -18.41
CA TYR A 376 9.44 26.16 -18.51
C TYR A 376 9.60 27.40 -17.62
N GLY A 377 9.34 28.58 -18.18
CA GLY A 377 9.34 29.87 -17.51
C GLY A 377 7.91 30.38 -17.25
N PHE A 378 7.64 31.64 -17.60
CA PHE A 378 6.37 32.33 -17.44
C PHE A 378 5.45 32.22 -18.66
N GLY A 379 5.45 31.09 -19.36
CA GLY A 379 4.44 30.84 -20.38
C GLY A 379 4.60 31.76 -21.58
N LYS A 380 3.59 32.58 -21.87
CA LYS A 380 3.58 33.51 -23.01
C LYS A 380 4.69 34.57 -22.93
N GLU A 381 5.10 34.94 -21.72
CA GLU A 381 6.09 36.00 -21.48
C GLU A 381 7.53 35.52 -21.69
N THR A 382 7.74 34.21 -21.69
CA THR A 382 9.06 33.60 -21.82
C THR A 382 9.38 33.36 -23.29
N GLN A 383 10.45 33.99 -23.76
CA GLN A 383 10.90 33.89 -25.15
C GLN A 383 11.61 32.55 -25.40
N CYS A 384 11.44 32.04 -26.62
CA CYS A 384 12.12 30.83 -27.07
C CYS A 384 13.62 31.04 -27.32
N SER A 385 14.37 29.95 -27.16
CA SER A 385 15.78 29.82 -27.49
C SER A 385 15.97 28.99 -28.76
N ASN A 386 16.98 29.37 -29.55
CA ASN A 386 17.45 28.65 -30.75
C ASN A 386 16.36 28.37 -31.81
N VAL A 387 15.46 29.32 -32.03
CA VAL A 387 14.47 29.33 -33.13
C VAL A 387 14.94 30.24 -34.27
N THR A 388 14.26 30.20 -35.41
CA THR A 388 14.58 31.10 -36.54
C THR A 388 14.18 32.56 -36.23
N PRO A 389 14.82 33.56 -36.86
CA PRO A 389 14.42 34.96 -36.70
C PRO A 389 12.94 35.23 -37.00
N GLU A 390 12.34 34.45 -37.89
CA GLU A 390 10.93 34.56 -38.27
C GLU A 390 9.99 33.99 -37.20
N GLU A 391 10.41 32.95 -36.47
CA GLU A 391 9.64 32.34 -35.39
C GLU A 391 9.76 33.13 -34.07
N LEU A 392 10.91 33.74 -33.84
CA LEU A 392 11.27 34.40 -32.58
C LEU A 392 10.23 35.41 -32.05
N PRO A 393 9.57 36.26 -32.87
CA PRO A 393 8.59 37.25 -32.38
C PRO A 393 7.30 36.64 -31.81
N TYR A 394 6.98 35.39 -32.18
CA TYR A 394 5.71 34.74 -31.82
C TYR A 394 5.89 33.48 -30.97
N CYS A 395 7.14 33.07 -30.74
CA CYS A 395 7.47 31.85 -30.01
C CYS A 395 7.57 32.12 -28.50
N SER A 396 6.93 31.24 -27.72
CA SER A 396 7.04 31.24 -26.25
C SER A 396 6.97 29.82 -25.68
N ASP A 397 6.98 29.67 -24.35
CA ASP A 397 6.73 28.36 -23.71
C ASP A 397 5.39 27.74 -24.10
N LEU A 398 4.42 28.54 -24.57
CA LEU A 398 3.15 28.01 -25.08
C LEU A 398 3.34 27.10 -26.30
N ASN A 399 4.43 27.24 -27.04
CA ASN A 399 4.82 26.30 -28.09
C ASN A 399 5.13 24.92 -27.51
N THR A 400 5.89 24.86 -26.39
CA THR A 400 6.14 23.62 -25.62
C THR A 400 4.82 23.00 -25.15
N THR A 401 3.93 23.80 -24.55
CA THR A 401 2.61 23.35 -24.10
C THR A 401 1.79 22.76 -25.25
N SER A 402 1.73 23.46 -26.39
CA SER A 402 1.01 23.01 -27.58
C SER A 402 1.59 21.71 -28.13
N PHE A 403 2.92 21.58 -28.16
CA PHE A 403 3.59 20.36 -28.60
C PHE A 403 3.27 19.16 -27.71
N ILE A 404 3.31 19.33 -26.39
CA ILE A 404 2.96 18.27 -25.43
C ILE A 404 1.48 17.88 -25.58
N GLN A 405 0.57 18.86 -25.70
CA GLN A 405 -0.86 18.59 -25.90
C GLN A 405 -1.12 17.83 -27.21
N ARG A 406 -0.46 18.19 -28.32
CA ARG A 406 -0.53 17.45 -29.59
C ARG A 406 -0.02 16.02 -29.44
N THR A 407 1.07 15.84 -28.71
CA THR A 407 1.63 14.51 -28.46
C THR A 407 0.70 13.65 -27.60
N ILE A 408 0.12 14.22 -26.54
CA ILE A 408 -0.87 13.53 -25.70
C ILE A 408 -2.06 13.06 -26.56
N ALA A 409 -2.56 13.94 -27.44
CA ALA A 409 -3.69 13.62 -28.31
C ALA A 409 -3.37 12.49 -29.31
N SER A 410 -2.17 12.51 -29.90
CA SER A 410 -1.76 11.54 -30.92
C SER A 410 -1.34 10.19 -30.31
N GLU A 411 -0.59 10.21 -29.20
CA GLU A 411 0.00 9.03 -28.59
C GLU A 411 -0.90 8.36 -27.55
N LYS A 412 -1.74 9.13 -26.86
CA LYS A 412 -2.62 8.65 -25.76
C LYS A 412 -1.83 7.83 -24.72
N PRO A 413 -0.83 8.43 -24.05
CA PRO A 413 0.00 7.73 -23.07
C PRO A 413 -0.81 7.33 -21.82
N ASP A 414 -0.44 6.20 -21.22
CA ASP A 414 -0.97 5.73 -19.93
C ASP A 414 -0.26 6.41 -18.74
N LEU A 415 0.97 6.90 -18.96
CA LEU A 415 1.79 7.63 -17.99
C LEU A 415 2.64 8.70 -18.71
N ILE A 416 2.78 9.88 -18.11
CA ILE A 416 3.74 10.90 -18.54
C ILE A 416 4.88 10.98 -17.53
N VAL A 417 6.13 10.91 -18.00
CA VAL A 417 7.34 11.05 -17.18
C VAL A 417 8.03 12.33 -17.57
N PHE A 418 8.06 13.30 -16.65
CA PHE A 418 8.86 14.50 -16.77
C PHE A 418 10.27 14.25 -16.21
N SER A 419 11.27 14.08 -17.07
CA SER A 419 12.58 13.54 -16.71
C SER A 419 13.65 14.59 -16.36
N GLY A 420 13.24 15.69 -15.73
CA GLY A 420 14.13 16.74 -15.21
C GLY A 420 14.23 17.97 -16.10
N ASP A 421 14.78 19.04 -15.51
CA ASP A 421 14.80 20.40 -16.04
C ASP A 421 13.40 20.83 -16.51
N ASN A 422 12.47 20.69 -15.57
CA ASN A 422 11.06 20.95 -15.77
C ASN A 422 10.81 22.46 -15.85
N VAL A 423 11.49 23.24 -15.02
CA VAL A 423 11.44 24.70 -14.99
C VAL A 423 12.82 25.30 -15.21
N ASN A 424 12.86 26.55 -15.70
CA ASN A 424 14.13 27.24 -15.86
C ASN A 424 14.70 27.69 -14.51
N GLY A 425 16.02 27.61 -14.38
CA GLY A 425 16.74 27.88 -13.13
C GLY A 425 17.23 29.32 -12.94
N MET A 426 17.39 30.11 -14.01
CA MET A 426 18.22 31.33 -13.99
C MET A 426 17.54 32.59 -13.43
N CYS A 427 16.97 32.63 -12.22
CA CYS A 427 16.33 33.82 -11.60
C CYS A 427 15.21 34.52 -12.42
N GLU A 428 15.03 34.18 -13.70
CA GLU A 428 14.01 34.65 -14.63
C GLU A 428 12.63 34.11 -14.27
N SER A 429 12.60 33.10 -13.40
CA SER A 429 11.44 32.40 -12.89
C SER A 429 11.32 32.65 -11.38
N GLY A 430 11.16 33.91 -10.96
CA GLY A 430 11.06 34.31 -9.54
C GLY A 430 9.85 33.74 -8.75
N ASP A 431 9.18 32.73 -9.29
CA ASP A 431 8.11 31.94 -8.68
C ASP A 431 8.11 30.53 -9.31
N ALA A 432 8.98 29.64 -8.81
CA ALA A 432 9.13 28.28 -9.33
C ALA A 432 7.86 27.45 -9.16
N ALA A 433 7.02 27.75 -8.16
CA ALA A 433 5.73 27.09 -7.97
C ALA A 433 4.76 27.39 -9.13
N LYS A 434 4.68 28.66 -9.54
CA LYS A 434 3.85 29.09 -10.68
C LYS A 434 4.35 28.47 -11.98
N THR A 435 5.66 28.47 -12.25
CA THR A 435 6.22 27.87 -13.46
C THR A 435 6.01 26.36 -13.52
N MET A 436 6.20 25.64 -12.39
CA MET A 436 5.88 24.20 -12.30
C MET A 436 4.40 23.92 -12.58
N ASN A 437 3.48 24.75 -12.07
CA ASN A 437 2.05 24.59 -12.34
C ASN A 437 1.73 24.69 -13.84
N MET A 438 2.40 25.59 -14.56
CA MET A 438 2.24 25.73 -16.02
C MET A 438 2.91 24.58 -16.77
N ALA A 439 4.13 24.19 -16.38
CA ALA A 439 4.89 23.11 -17.00
C ALA A 439 4.13 21.78 -17.00
N PHE A 440 3.46 21.46 -15.88
CA PHE A 440 2.71 20.21 -15.72
C PHE A 440 1.22 20.32 -16.10
N ALA A 441 0.74 21.51 -16.47
CA ALA A 441 -0.65 21.75 -16.84
C ALA A 441 -1.16 20.78 -17.94
N PRO A 442 -0.40 20.48 -19.03
CA PRO A 442 -0.87 19.56 -20.06
C PRO A 442 -1.26 18.17 -19.53
N ALA A 443 -0.49 17.63 -18.57
CA ALA A 443 -0.78 16.33 -17.96
C ALA A 443 -2.00 16.40 -17.02
N ILE A 444 -2.10 17.47 -16.24
CA ILE A 444 -3.17 17.72 -15.27
C ILE A 444 -4.52 17.91 -15.99
N GLU A 445 -4.54 18.74 -17.02
CA GLU A 445 -5.73 19.03 -17.84
C GLU A 445 -6.21 17.77 -18.58
N ALA A 446 -5.28 16.98 -19.11
CA ALA A 446 -5.59 15.70 -19.74
C ALA A 446 -6.01 14.60 -18.75
N LYS A 447 -5.86 14.83 -17.43
CA LYS A 447 -6.14 13.87 -16.34
C LYS A 447 -5.37 12.55 -16.50
N ILE A 448 -4.19 12.62 -17.09
CA ILE A 448 -3.29 11.48 -17.28
C ILE A 448 -2.37 11.39 -16.06
N PRO A 449 -2.18 10.20 -15.47
CA PRO A 449 -1.19 10.03 -14.41
C PRO A 449 0.19 10.48 -14.88
N TRP A 450 0.91 11.21 -14.03
CA TRP A 450 2.23 11.69 -14.38
C TRP A 450 3.20 11.64 -13.19
N VAL A 451 4.49 11.60 -13.49
CA VAL A 451 5.57 11.63 -12.51
C VAL A 451 6.68 12.55 -12.96
N ALA A 452 7.47 13.04 -12.02
CA ALA A 452 8.61 13.90 -12.30
C ALA A 452 9.84 13.54 -11.45
N ILE A 453 11.00 13.70 -12.05
CA ILE A 453 12.29 13.82 -11.36
C ILE A 453 12.85 15.22 -11.62
N LEU A 454 13.81 15.63 -10.80
CA LEU A 454 14.44 16.93 -10.93
C LEU A 454 15.74 16.83 -11.74
N GLY A 455 16.01 17.86 -12.52
CA GLY A 455 17.28 18.09 -13.19
C GLY A 455 18.15 19.12 -12.47
N ASN A 456 19.30 19.46 -13.02
CA ASN A 456 20.24 20.37 -12.34
C ASN A 456 19.71 21.81 -12.29
N HIS A 457 18.87 22.24 -13.24
CA HIS A 457 18.35 23.60 -13.30
C HIS A 457 17.14 23.84 -12.39
N ASP A 458 16.39 22.79 -12.05
CA ASP A 458 15.12 22.96 -11.34
C ASP A 458 15.27 23.77 -10.03
N GLN A 459 16.34 23.55 -9.26
CA GLN A 459 16.54 24.18 -7.94
C GLN A 459 17.34 25.49 -7.94
N GLU A 460 17.60 26.09 -9.11
CA GLU A 460 18.41 27.30 -9.20
C GLU A 460 17.62 28.60 -8.94
N SER A 461 16.29 28.53 -8.84
CA SER A 461 15.40 29.67 -8.54
C SER A 461 15.05 29.79 -7.02
N ASP A 462 13.81 30.11 -6.66
CA ASP A 462 13.36 30.44 -5.30
C ASP A 462 12.99 29.23 -4.42
N MET A 463 13.16 27.99 -4.92
CA MET A 463 12.83 26.75 -4.20
C MET A 463 14.00 25.76 -4.17
N THR A 464 14.23 25.13 -3.02
CA THR A 464 15.18 24.01 -2.89
C THR A 464 14.62 22.73 -3.54
N ARG A 465 15.49 21.79 -3.96
CA ARG A 465 15.11 20.45 -4.46
C ARG A 465 14.01 19.78 -3.62
N GLU A 466 14.19 19.77 -2.30
CA GLU A 466 13.23 19.17 -1.37
C GLU A 466 11.87 19.88 -1.45
N THR A 467 11.88 21.20 -1.45
CA THR A 467 10.66 22.01 -1.48
C THR A 467 9.93 21.83 -2.80
N MET A 468 10.67 21.76 -3.91
CA MET A 468 10.11 21.48 -5.23
C MET A 468 9.45 20.11 -5.29
N MET A 469 10.13 19.04 -4.85
CA MET A 469 9.50 17.72 -4.80
C MET A 469 8.28 17.70 -3.88
N LYS A 470 8.34 18.37 -2.72
CA LYS A 470 7.19 18.52 -1.80
C LYS A 470 6.02 19.27 -2.42
N HIS A 471 6.27 20.15 -3.38
CA HIS A 471 5.23 20.82 -4.17
C HIS A 471 4.67 19.88 -5.23
N ILE A 472 5.54 19.27 -6.04
CA ILE A 472 5.19 18.32 -7.10
C ILE A 472 4.24 17.23 -6.60
N VAL A 473 4.55 16.59 -5.46
CA VAL A 473 3.73 15.48 -4.92
C VAL A 473 2.33 15.89 -4.45
N LYS A 474 2.05 17.20 -4.32
CA LYS A 474 0.73 17.72 -3.95
C LYS A 474 -0.13 18.06 -5.18
N MET A 475 0.45 18.02 -6.38
CA MET A 475 -0.24 18.43 -7.60
C MET A 475 -1.23 17.35 -8.06
N PRO A 476 -2.34 17.72 -8.71
CA PRO A 476 -3.34 16.75 -9.17
C PRO A 476 -2.77 15.70 -10.12
N TYR A 477 -3.27 14.47 -10.01
CA TYR A 477 -2.92 13.32 -10.86
C TYR A 477 -1.44 12.88 -10.85
N THR A 478 -0.59 13.52 -10.04
CA THR A 478 0.80 13.08 -9.88
C THR A 478 0.86 11.75 -9.13
N LEU A 479 1.79 10.89 -9.53
CA LEU A 479 2.22 9.69 -8.80
C LEU A 479 3.64 9.85 -8.25
N SER A 480 4.23 11.05 -8.35
CA SER A 480 5.56 11.35 -7.82
C SER A 480 5.62 11.13 -6.31
N GLU A 481 6.79 10.75 -5.82
CA GLU A 481 7.06 10.64 -4.39
C GLU A 481 8.30 11.45 -4.02
N VAL A 482 8.33 12.00 -2.80
CA VAL A 482 9.51 12.73 -2.32
C VAL A 482 10.70 11.80 -2.17
N ASN A 483 10.48 10.62 -1.59
CA ASN A 483 11.46 9.54 -1.45
C ASN A 483 10.70 8.26 -1.03
N PRO A 484 11.33 7.08 -1.06
CA PRO A 484 10.68 5.82 -0.75
C PRO A 484 10.22 5.77 0.72
N PHE A 485 9.15 5.01 1.00
CA PHE A 485 8.66 4.83 2.37
C PHE A 485 9.76 4.26 3.29
N GLY A 486 10.05 4.97 4.40
CA GLY A 486 11.11 4.59 5.34
C GLY A 486 12.44 5.32 5.15
N SER A 487 12.56 6.21 4.16
CA SER A 487 13.73 7.08 3.94
C SER A 487 14.06 8.00 5.11
N GLY A 488 13.09 8.31 5.98
CA GLY A 488 13.34 9.01 7.25
C GLY A 488 14.06 8.17 8.32
N ILE A 489 14.20 6.85 8.11
CA ILE A 489 14.93 5.93 9.00
C ILE A 489 16.27 5.51 8.34
N PHE A 490 16.25 5.29 7.03
CA PHE A 490 17.44 5.05 6.21
C PHE A 490 17.57 6.17 5.19
N PRO A 491 18.34 7.23 5.50
CA PRO A 491 18.51 8.36 4.61
C PRO A 491 18.96 7.91 3.23
N ILE A 492 18.27 8.42 2.21
CA ILE A 492 18.63 8.29 0.81
C ILE A 492 18.95 9.69 0.29
N ASP A 493 20.00 9.80 -0.51
CA ASP A 493 20.42 11.08 -1.08
C ASP A 493 19.41 11.58 -2.11
N GLY A 494 19.27 12.90 -2.19
CA GLY A 494 18.36 13.58 -3.11
C GLY A 494 16.88 13.45 -2.79
N PHE A 495 16.04 13.94 -3.69
CA PHE A 495 14.58 13.94 -3.59
C PHE A 495 13.97 13.59 -4.96
N GLY A 496 12.99 12.69 -4.97
CA GLY A 496 12.41 12.13 -6.19
C GLY A 496 12.85 10.70 -6.48
N ASN A 497 13.34 9.96 -5.47
CA ASN A 497 13.67 8.55 -5.62
C ASN A 497 12.44 7.68 -5.30
N TYR A 498 11.93 6.92 -6.27
CA TYR A 498 10.79 6.03 -6.04
C TYR A 498 10.61 5.00 -7.16
N ASN A 499 9.80 3.98 -6.89
CA ASN A 499 9.47 2.94 -7.86
C ASN A 499 7.96 2.93 -8.13
N LEU A 500 7.60 2.88 -9.40
CA LEU A 500 6.24 2.63 -9.87
C LEU A 500 6.14 1.18 -10.34
N GLN A 501 5.05 0.53 -9.93
CA GLN A 501 4.71 -0.83 -10.35
C GLN A 501 3.56 -0.75 -11.34
N ILE A 502 3.77 -1.27 -12.55
CA ILE A 502 2.73 -1.36 -13.58
C ILE A 502 2.18 -2.78 -13.56
N GLU A 503 0.95 -2.91 -13.10
CA GLU A 503 0.33 -4.20 -12.83
C GLU A 503 -0.38 -4.81 -14.05
N GLY A 504 -0.66 -6.10 -13.96
CA GLY A 504 -1.39 -6.82 -15.00
C GLY A 504 -2.80 -6.25 -15.30
N PRO A 505 -3.32 -6.49 -16.51
CA PRO A 505 -4.61 -5.98 -16.93
C PRO A 505 -5.75 -6.64 -16.16
N PHE A 506 -6.88 -5.94 -16.05
CA PHE A 506 -8.11 -6.44 -15.43
C PHE A 506 -8.52 -7.80 -15.99
N GLY A 507 -8.89 -8.72 -15.09
CA GLY A 507 -9.32 -10.07 -15.44
C GLY A 507 -8.19 -11.03 -15.84
N SER A 508 -6.92 -10.61 -15.84
CA SER A 508 -5.80 -11.53 -16.09
C SER A 508 -5.37 -12.28 -14.82
N PRO A 509 -4.79 -13.49 -14.93
CA PRO A 509 -4.20 -14.21 -13.79
C PRO A 509 -3.09 -13.42 -13.08
N LEU A 510 -2.47 -12.45 -13.77
CA LEU A 510 -1.39 -11.63 -13.25
C LEU A 510 -1.90 -10.27 -12.74
N PHE A 511 -3.20 -10.13 -12.48
CA PHE A 511 -3.85 -8.87 -12.11
C PHE A 511 -3.15 -8.14 -10.95
N PHE A 512 -2.72 -8.86 -9.91
CA PHE A 512 -2.04 -8.27 -8.74
C PHE A 512 -0.50 -8.33 -8.83
N LYS A 513 0.08 -8.58 -10.00
CA LYS A 513 1.53 -8.62 -10.19
C LYS A 513 2.02 -7.40 -10.94
N SER A 514 3.10 -6.79 -10.43
CA SER A 514 3.90 -5.83 -11.21
C SER A 514 4.55 -6.55 -12.38
N LEU A 515 4.16 -6.19 -13.60
CA LEU A 515 4.68 -6.76 -14.85
C LEU A 515 5.79 -5.89 -15.45
N LEU A 516 5.84 -4.60 -15.11
CA LEU A 516 6.88 -3.66 -15.49
C LEU A 516 7.16 -2.75 -14.29
N ASN A 517 8.44 -2.51 -13.99
CA ASN A 517 8.86 -1.64 -12.90
C ASN A 517 9.55 -0.40 -13.45
N VAL A 518 9.15 0.79 -13.00
CA VAL A 518 9.79 2.06 -13.39
C VAL A 518 10.45 2.67 -12.17
N TYR A 519 11.75 2.92 -12.24
CA TYR A 519 12.53 3.50 -11.15
C TYR A 519 12.89 4.94 -11.51
N MET A 520 12.58 5.84 -10.59
CA MET A 520 12.90 7.26 -10.65
C MET A 520 14.07 7.52 -9.70
N LEU A 521 15.11 8.19 -10.20
CA LEU A 521 16.32 8.50 -9.43
C LEU A 521 16.67 9.97 -9.57
N ASP A 522 16.96 10.60 -8.43
CA ASP A 522 17.49 11.97 -8.40
C ASP A 522 19.00 11.96 -8.70
N GLY A 523 19.41 12.52 -9.83
CA GLY A 523 20.82 12.62 -10.22
C GLY A 523 21.60 13.70 -9.46
N GLY A 524 20.92 14.58 -8.71
CA GLY A 524 21.49 15.78 -8.11
C GLY A 524 21.60 16.93 -9.11
N ASP A 525 22.41 17.93 -8.76
CA ASP A 525 22.67 19.15 -9.52
C ASP A 525 24.16 19.30 -9.88
N TYR A 526 24.94 19.99 -9.05
CA TYR A 526 26.37 20.22 -9.20
C TYR A 526 27.11 19.76 -7.96
N VAL A 527 28.35 19.32 -8.16
CA VAL A 527 29.18 18.75 -7.09
C VAL A 527 29.60 19.83 -6.09
N LYS A 528 29.37 19.57 -4.80
CA LYS A 528 29.74 20.45 -3.67
C LYS A 528 31.05 20.06 -2.99
N LEU A 529 31.86 19.22 -3.62
CA LEU A 529 33.13 18.72 -3.08
C LEU A 529 34.31 19.56 -3.60
N ASP A 530 35.21 19.91 -2.69
CA ASP A 530 36.46 20.62 -3.02
C ASP A 530 37.27 19.86 -4.06
N GLY A 531 37.73 20.57 -5.10
CA GLY A 531 38.46 19.99 -6.24
C GLY A 531 37.56 19.45 -7.37
N PHE A 532 36.24 19.40 -7.19
CA PHE A 532 35.26 19.01 -8.21
C PHE A 532 34.26 20.12 -8.54
N ALA A 533 34.49 21.34 -8.05
CA ALA A 533 33.63 22.50 -8.33
C ALA A 533 33.34 22.64 -9.84
N PHE A 534 32.10 23.03 -10.17
CA PHE A 534 31.59 23.17 -11.54
C PHE A 534 31.36 21.87 -12.34
N ASN A 535 31.42 20.70 -11.70
CA ASN A 535 31.00 19.43 -12.33
C ASN A 535 29.57 19.05 -11.95
N TYR A 536 28.93 18.21 -12.78
CA TYR A 536 27.60 17.65 -12.51
C TYR A 536 27.64 16.58 -11.43
N ASP A 537 26.59 16.57 -10.60
CA ASP A 537 26.43 15.57 -9.56
C ASP A 537 25.97 14.20 -10.11
N TRP A 538 25.92 13.18 -9.25
CA TRP A 538 25.58 11.81 -9.63
C TRP A 538 24.68 11.10 -8.62
N VAL A 539 24.01 10.04 -9.10
CA VAL A 539 23.26 9.09 -8.25
C VAL A 539 24.19 8.44 -7.22
N LYS A 540 23.94 8.67 -5.93
CA LYS A 540 24.79 8.24 -4.82
C LYS A 540 24.64 6.77 -4.49
N SER A 541 25.61 6.24 -3.72
CA SER A 541 25.62 4.84 -3.29
C SER A 541 24.39 4.47 -2.45
N SER A 542 23.80 5.41 -1.69
CA SER A 542 22.56 5.16 -0.94
C SER A 542 21.38 4.84 -1.87
N GLN A 543 21.29 5.55 -3.00
CA GLN A 543 20.28 5.35 -4.03
C GLN A 543 20.51 4.06 -4.81
N VAL A 544 21.77 3.74 -5.15
CA VAL A 544 22.14 2.45 -5.79
C VAL A 544 21.77 1.27 -4.87
N ASN A 545 22.06 1.37 -3.57
CA ASN A 545 21.70 0.36 -2.57
C ASN A 545 20.18 0.22 -2.42
N TRP A 546 19.45 1.34 -2.41
CA TRP A 546 18.00 1.33 -2.39
C TRP A 546 17.43 0.62 -3.62
N TYR A 547 17.91 0.96 -4.82
CA TYR A 547 17.52 0.30 -6.07
C TYR A 547 17.76 -1.21 -5.98
N GLU A 548 18.93 -1.65 -5.53
CA GLU A 548 19.26 -3.07 -5.40
C GLU A 548 18.27 -3.80 -4.48
N HIS A 549 17.93 -3.20 -3.33
CA HIS A 549 16.95 -3.77 -2.41
C HIS A 549 15.54 -3.81 -3.00
N ALA A 550 15.09 -2.73 -3.65
CA ALA A 550 13.80 -2.66 -4.31
C ALA A 550 13.69 -3.72 -5.42
N SER A 551 14.72 -3.82 -6.26
CA SER A 551 14.83 -4.82 -7.33
C SER A 551 14.74 -6.25 -6.79
N LYS A 552 15.47 -6.58 -5.71
CA LYS A 552 15.40 -7.92 -5.09
C LYS A 552 14.02 -8.20 -4.52
N TRP A 553 13.38 -7.23 -3.88
CA TRP A 553 12.04 -7.39 -3.34
C TRP A 553 10.99 -7.62 -4.44
N LEU A 554 11.05 -6.82 -5.52
CA LEU A 554 10.16 -6.95 -6.67
C LEU A 554 10.36 -8.29 -7.40
N GLU A 555 11.60 -8.77 -7.54
CA GLU A 555 11.89 -10.09 -8.07
C GLU A 555 11.25 -11.19 -7.21
N MET A 556 11.37 -11.11 -5.88
CA MET A 556 10.75 -12.09 -4.98
C MET A 556 9.22 -12.12 -5.13
N GLU A 557 8.56 -10.96 -5.16
CA GLU A 557 7.10 -10.86 -5.33
C GLU A 557 6.64 -11.34 -6.71
N TYR A 558 7.42 -11.05 -7.76
CA TYR A 558 7.13 -11.53 -9.11
C TYR A 558 7.19 -13.07 -9.21
N LYS A 559 8.15 -13.68 -8.52
CA LYS A 559 8.34 -15.14 -8.40
C LYS A 559 7.43 -15.79 -7.34
N ARG A 560 6.68 -15.01 -6.57
CA ARG A 560 5.79 -15.51 -5.50
C ARG A 560 4.45 -15.99 -6.06
N TRP A 561 3.80 -16.89 -5.33
CA TRP A 561 2.42 -17.32 -5.58
C TRP A 561 1.42 -16.19 -5.26
N PRO A 562 0.27 -16.07 -5.96
CA PRO A 562 -0.24 -16.89 -7.07
C PRO A 562 0.44 -16.60 -8.41
N PHE A 563 0.51 -17.60 -9.30
CA PHE A 563 1.09 -17.51 -10.66
C PHE A 563 2.58 -17.09 -10.72
N PRO A 564 3.48 -17.84 -10.05
CA PRO A 564 4.90 -17.51 -10.01
C PRO A 564 5.52 -17.45 -11.42
N GLN A 565 6.28 -16.39 -11.69
CA GLN A 565 6.99 -16.24 -12.96
C GLN A 565 8.40 -16.81 -12.85
N LYS A 566 8.95 -17.33 -13.96
CA LYS A 566 10.30 -17.92 -13.98
C LYS A 566 11.40 -16.87 -14.10
N SER A 567 11.12 -15.76 -14.78
CA SER A 567 12.04 -14.64 -15.00
C SER A 567 11.79 -13.51 -13.99
N THR A 568 12.49 -12.40 -14.17
CA THR A 568 12.18 -11.11 -13.54
C THR A 568 11.24 -10.30 -14.44
N ALA A 569 10.43 -9.43 -13.85
CA ALA A 569 9.69 -8.41 -14.59
C ALA A 569 10.70 -7.35 -15.11
N PRO A 570 10.63 -6.93 -16.38
CA PRO A 570 11.55 -5.91 -16.89
C PRO A 570 11.40 -4.60 -16.13
N GLY A 571 12.51 -3.86 -16.06
CA GLY A 571 12.59 -2.54 -15.43
C GLY A 571 13.01 -1.43 -16.40
N LEU A 572 12.59 -0.19 -16.12
CA LEU A 572 13.07 1.02 -16.78
C LEU A 572 13.55 2.00 -15.70
N VAL A 573 14.63 2.72 -15.96
CA VAL A 573 15.19 3.73 -15.05
C VAL A 573 15.13 5.09 -15.71
N TYR A 574 14.67 6.11 -14.99
CA TYR A 574 14.74 7.50 -15.40
C TYR A 574 15.65 8.26 -14.45
N VAL A 575 16.64 8.95 -15.01
CA VAL A 575 17.58 9.82 -14.31
C VAL A 575 17.93 10.97 -15.24
N HIS A 576 17.88 12.21 -14.75
CA HIS A 576 18.04 13.38 -15.61
C HIS A 576 19.44 13.48 -16.21
N ILE A 577 20.48 13.59 -15.36
CA ILE A 577 21.89 13.64 -15.77
C ILE A 577 22.30 12.25 -16.28
N PRO A 578 22.85 12.13 -17.51
CA PRO A 578 23.24 10.85 -18.08
C PRO A 578 24.36 10.20 -17.27
N VAL A 579 24.32 8.88 -17.12
CA VAL A 579 25.42 8.12 -16.50
C VAL A 579 26.68 8.16 -17.38
N PRO A 580 27.89 8.00 -16.80
CA PRO A 580 29.15 8.08 -17.55
C PRO A 580 29.23 7.20 -18.81
N GLU A 581 28.54 6.06 -18.81
CA GLU A 581 28.53 5.09 -19.92
C GLU A 581 27.95 5.65 -21.23
N PHE A 582 27.12 6.70 -21.19
CA PHE A 582 26.64 7.37 -22.41
C PHE A 582 27.79 7.93 -23.27
N LYS A 583 28.93 8.29 -22.65
CA LYS A 583 30.13 8.79 -23.36
C LYS A 583 30.78 7.75 -24.30
N ARG A 584 30.46 6.46 -24.14
CA ARG A 584 31.05 5.38 -24.95
C ARG A 584 30.54 5.37 -26.40
N PHE A 585 29.44 6.06 -26.67
CA PHE A 585 28.78 6.04 -27.97
C PHE A 585 29.09 7.33 -28.73
N THR A 586 30.01 7.23 -29.68
CA THR A 586 30.50 8.37 -30.48
C THR A 586 30.20 8.21 -31.96
N GLU A 587 30.01 6.99 -32.45
CA GLU A 587 29.79 6.72 -33.87
C GLU A 587 28.31 6.42 -34.17
N PRO A 588 27.72 7.00 -35.25
CA PRO A 588 26.32 6.79 -35.59
C PRO A 588 25.90 5.31 -35.70
N ARG A 589 26.78 4.44 -36.20
CA ARG A 589 26.49 2.99 -36.33
C ARG A 589 26.25 2.26 -35.00
N GLN A 590 26.62 2.87 -33.88
CA GLN A 590 26.47 2.28 -32.54
C GLN A 590 25.10 2.60 -31.90
N MET A 591 24.32 3.48 -32.53
CA MET A 591 23.12 4.06 -31.95
C MET A 591 22.01 4.20 -32.99
N THR A 592 20.80 4.41 -32.50
CA THR A 592 19.65 4.79 -33.33
C THR A 592 19.13 6.13 -32.82
N GLY A 593 18.89 7.07 -33.73
CA GLY A 593 18.79 8.49 -33.43
C GLY A 593 20.14 9.19 -33.62
N VAL A 594 20.25 10.42 -33.09
CA VAL A 594 21.34 11.32 -33.43
C VAL A 594 21.99 11.86 -32.16
N ARG A 595 23.33 11.90 -32.21
CA ARG A 595 24.18 12.60 -31.28
C ARG A 595 24.62 13.92 -31.91
N GLN A 596 24.28 15.05 -31.28
CA GLN A 596 24.65 16.38 -31.78
C GLN A 596 25.57 17.15 -30.83
N GLU A 597 25.75 16.67 -29.61
CA GLU A 597 26.64 17.28 -28.63
C GLU A 597 27.42 16.26 -27.80
N GLN A 598 28.39 16.76 -27.03
CA GLN A 598 29.12 15.94 -26.09
C GLN A 598 28.20 15.53 -24.92
N THR A 599 28.51 14.42 -24.27
CA THR A 599 27.69 13.92 -23.17
C THR A 599 28.15 14.58 -21.90
N CYS A 600 27.27 15.37 -21.29
CA CYS A 600 27.54 16.08 -20.04
C CYS A 600 27.19 15.20 -18.83
N SER A 601 27.86 14.04 -18.71
CA SER A 601 27.72 13.19 -17.53
C SER A 601 28.68 13.58 -16.41
N ALA A 602 28.30 13.22 -15.18
CA ALA A 602 29.14 13.35 -14.00
C ALA A 602 30.54 12.72 -14.20
N PRO A 603 31.60 13.30 -13.62
CA PRO A 603 32.95 12.73 -13.70
C PRO A 603 33.11 11.48 -12.84
N ILE A 604 32.25 11.28 -11.84
CA ILE A 604 32.27 10.14 -10.92
C ILE A 604 31.25 9.08 -11.36
N ASN A 605 31.72 7.83 -11.45
CA ASN A 605 30.84 6.68 -11.63
C ASN A 605 30.57 6.00 -10.28
N SER A 606 29.33 6.09 -9.80
CA SER A 606 28.91 5.47 -8.54
C SER A 606 28.66 3.96 -8.63
N GLY A 607 28.77 3.37 -9.82
CA GLY A 607 28.47 1.97 -10.07
C GLY A 607 26.99 1.68 -10.31
N LEU A 608 26.14 2.70 -10.53
CA LEU A 608 24.72 2.51 -10.86
C LEU A 608 24.57 1.58 -12.07
N PHE A 609 25.22 1.89 -13.20
CA PHE A 609 25.10 1.09 -14.42
C PHE A 609 25.56 -0.36 -14.20
N THR A 610 26.68 -0.56 -13.50
CA THR A 610 27.16 -1.89 -13.09
C THR A 610 26.08 -2.64 -12.33
N LYS A 611 25.43 -1.99 -11.36
CA LYS A 611 24.36 -2.59 -10.57
C LYS A 611 23.13 -2.96 -11.43
N LEU A 612 22.77 -2.12 -12.40
CA LEU A 612 21.69 -2.42 -13.36
C LEU A 612 22.00 -3.69 -14.17
N VAL A 613 23.24 -3.83 -14.65
CA VAL A 613 23.70 -5.01 -15.38
C VAL A 613 23.72 -6.26 -14.48
N GLU A 614 24.22 -6.15 -13.25
CA GLU A 614 24.25 -7.26 -12.28
C GLU A 614 22.87 -7.80 -11.94
N ARG A 615 21.88 -6.92 -11.77
CA ARG A 615 20.50 -7.30 -11.46
C ARG A 615 19.75 -7.82 -12.69
N GLY A 616 20.04 -7.26 -13.86
CA GLY A 616 19.68 -7.80 -15.18
C GLY A 616 18.21 -7.66 -15.57
N GLU A 617 17.33 -7.14 -14.71
CA GLU A 617 15.92 -6.88 -15.02
C GLU A 617 15.72 -5.56 -15.78
N VAL A 618 16.55 -4.55 -15.54
CA VAL A 618 16.44 -3.24 -16.20
C VAL A 618 16.86 -3.35 -17.67
N LYS A 619 16.00 -2.86 -18.57
CA LYS A 619 16.16 -2.94 -20.03
C LYS A 619 16.43 -1.60 -20.69
N GLY A 620 16.18 -0.50 -19.97
CA GLY A 620 16.47 0.85 -20.45
C GLY A 620 16.73 1.82 -19.30
N ILE A 621 17.69 2.71 -19.51
CA ILE A 621 17.93 3.91 -18.71
C ILE A 621 17.72 5.13 -19.62
N PHE A 622 16.92 6.07 -19.14
CA PHE A 622 16.43 7.20 -19.92
C PHE A 622 16.87 8.51 -19.25
N SER A 623 17.45 9.40 -20.05
CA SER A 623 18.01 10.68 -19.58
C SER A 623 17.62 11.85 -20.47
N GLY A 624 17.72 13.04 -19.88
CA GLY A 624 17.58 14.34 -20.52
C GLY A 624 18.94 15.03 -20.61
N HIS A 625 19.00 16.27 -20.15
CA HIS A 625 20.18 17.09 -19.87
C HIS A 625 20.94 17.57 -21.10
N ASP A 626 21.23 16.66 -22.03
CA ASP A 626 21.81 16.96 -23.33
C ASP A 626 20.68 17.12 -24.36
N HIS A 627 20.22 18.35 -24.59
CA HIS A 627 18.95 18.66 -25.27
C HIS A 627 18.94 18.28 -26.76
N VAL A 628 20.11 18.27 -27.41
CA VAL A 628 20.21 17.96 -28.85
C VAL A 628 20.68 16.54 -29.13
N ASN A 629 20.96 15.76 -28.09
CA ASN A 629 21.11 14.31 -28.17
C ASN A 629 19.74 13.62 -28.04
N ASP A 630 19.44 12.68 -28.94
CA ASP A 630 18.17 11.95 -28.91
C ASP A 630 18.30 10.47 -29.28
N PHE A 631 19.52 9.94 -29.16
CA PHE A 631 19.85 8.59 -29.53
C PHE A 631 19.54 7.59 -28.42
N CYS A 632 19.42 6.33 -28.81
CA CYS A 632 19.52 5.17 -27.93
C CYS A 632 20.63 4.24 -28.39
N ALA A 633 21.37 3.66 -27.45
CA ALA A 633 22.39 2.67 -27.74
C ALA A 633 22.44 1.58 -26.66
N THR A 634 22.74 0.34 -27.06
CA THR A 634 22.76 -0.80 -26.13
C THR A 634 24.17 -1.06 -25.60
N LEU A 635 24.30 -1.16 -24.28
CA LEU A 635 25.52 -1.60 -23.60
C LEU A 635 25.16 -2.75 -22.64
N ASN A 636 25.80 -3.91 -22.79
CA ASN A 636 25.64 -5.05 -21.89
C ASN A 636 24.16 -5.46 -21.62
N GLY A 637 23.28 -5.31 -22.62
CA GLY A 637 21.87 -5.67 -22.51
C GLY A 637 20.95 -4.59 -21.91
N VAL A 638 21.48 -3.42 -21.58
CA VAL A 638 20.73 -2.23 -21.13
C VAL A 638 20.78 -1.17 -22.24
N ASN A 639 19.66 -0.55 -22.56
CA ASN A 639 19.61 0.54 -23.53
C ASN A 639 19.76 1.89 -22.84
N LEU A 640 20.71 2.71 -23.28
CA LEU A 640 20.95 4.07 -22.79
C LEU A 640 20.32 5.02 -23.79
N CYS A 641 19.30 5.77 -23.35
CA CYS A 641 18.41 6.53 -24.23
C CYS A 641 18.28 7.99 -23.80
N TYR A 642 18.58 8.92 -24.70
CA TYR A 642 18.22 10.33 -24.53
C TYR A 642 16.80 10.60 -25.01
N ALA A 643 16.08 11.46 -24.29
CA ALA A 643 14.76 11.94 -24.71
C ALA A 643 14.83 12.91 -25.89
N GLY A 644 15.89 13.73 -25.94
CA GLY A 644 15.92 15.01 -26.63
C GLY A 644 15.19 16.12 -25.85
N GLY A 645 15.42 17.37 -26.25
CA GLY A 645 14.84 18.54 -25.61
C GLY A 645 13.44 18.87 -26.15
N SER A 646 12.47 18.94 -25.24
CA SER A 646 11.07 19.25 -25.56
C SER A 646 10.74 20.74 -25.43
N GLY A 647 11.47 21.46 -24.56
CA GLY A 647 11.24 22.85 -24.25
C GLY A 647 11.75 23.81 -25.31
N TYR A 648 10.96 24.82 -25.61
CA TYR A 648 11.39 25.92 -26.47
C TYR A 648 12.24 26.97 -25.75
N HIS A 649 12.12 27.12 -24.43
CA HIS A 649 12.97 28.04 -23.68
C HIS A 649 14.35 27.46 -23.36
N GLY A 650 14.43 26.15 -23.12
CA GLY A 650 15.70 25.43 -23.00
C GLY A 650 16.51 25.52 -24.29
N TYR A 651 17.85 25.43 -24.18
CA TYR A 651 18.71 25.51 -25.36
C TYR A 651 18.36 24.42 -26.38
N GLY A 652 18.67 24.67 -27.64
CA GLY A 652 18.41 23.77 -28.75
C GLY A 652 19.31 24.09 -29.92
N LYS A 653 18.86 23.74 -31.13
CA LYS A 653 19.59 24.05 -32.36
C LYS A 653 18.60 24.50 -33.44
N THR A 654 18.85 25.65 -34.04
CA THR A 654 18.01 26.15 -35.14
C THR A 654 17.98 25.11 -36.27
N GLY A 655 16.79 24.78 -36.77
CA GLY A 655 16.57 23.71 -37.75
C GLY A 655 16.50 22.29 -37.17
N TRP A 656 16.49 22.14 -35.84
CA TRP A 656 16.38 20.86 -35.13
C TRP A 656 15.11 20.85 -34.28
N ALA A 657 14.03 20.26 -34.81
CA ALA A 657 12.68 20.32 -34.21
C ALA A 657 12.64 19.80 -32.76
N ARG A 658 11.90 20.43 -31.84
CA ARG A 658 11.76 19.90 -30.47
C ARG A 658 11.18 18.48 -30.49
N ARG A 659 11.47 17.65 -29.49
CA ARG A 659 11.01 16.26 -29.49
C ARG A 659 10.77 15.69 -28.11
N VAL A 660 10.05 14.58 -28.11
CA VAL A 660 9.76 13.75 -26.94
C VAL A 660 9.93 12.29 -27.31
N ARG A 661 10.17 11.45 -26.31
CA ARG A 661 10.32 10.00 -26.50
C ARG A 661 9.10 9.27 -25.97
N VAL A 662 8.67 8.25 -26.71
CA VAL A 662 7.60 7.35 -26.28
C VAL A 662 8.19 5.97 -26.06
N VAL A 663 7.80 5.31 -24.98
CA VAL A 663 8.17 3.93 -24.66
C VAL A 663 6.90 3.12 -24.48
N GLU A 664 6.77 2.00 -25.18
CA GLU A 664 5.62 1.10 -25.06
C GLU A 664 6.07 -0.30 -24.66
N ALA A 665 5.47 -0.83 -23.60
CA ALA A 665 5.58 -2.22 -23.22
C ALA A 665 4.34 -2.99 -23.70
N GLN A 666 4.55 -4.17 -24.28
CA GLN A 666 3.48 -5.06 -24.71
C GLN A 666 3.60 -6.43 -24.05
N LEU A 667 2.48 -6.96 -23.56
CA LEU A 667 2.36 -8.29 -22.96
C LEU A 667 2.26 -9.39 -24.02
N GLU A 668 2.73 -10.58 -23.68
CA GLU A 668 2.54 -11.78 -24.50
C GLU A 668 1.09 -12.25 -24.41
N LYS A 669 0.55 -12.78 -25.53
CA LYS A 669 -0.64 -13.63 -25.48
C LYS A 669 -0.19 -15.07 -25.30
N THR A 670 -0.58 -15.67 -24.19
CA THR A 670 -0.33 -17.10 -23.92
C THR A 670 -1.12 -17.99 -24.89
N LYS A 671 -0.74 -19.27 -24.99
CA LYS A 671 -1.44 -20.28 -25.82
C LYS A 671 -2.94 -20.44 -25.53
N TYR A 672 -3.41 -19.94 -24.39
CA TYR A 672 -4.82 -19.95 -23.99
C TYR A 672 -5.52 -18.60 -24.20
N GLY A 673 -4.93 -17.68 -24.96
CA GLY A 673 -5.48 -16.35 -25.25
C GLY A 673 -5.43 -15.37 -24.08
N ARG A 674 -4.79 -15.71 -22.95
CA ARG A 674 -4.66 -14.85 -21.76
C ARG A 674 -3.39 -14.02 -21.82
N TRP A 675 -3.40 -12.82 -21.22
CA TRP A 675 -2.21 -11.99 -21.06
C TRP A 675 -1.20 -12.61 -20.10
N GLY A 676 0.06 -12.70 -20.53
CA GLY A 676 1.20 -13.18 -19.76
C GLY A 676 2.15 -12.06 -19.33
N ALA A 677 3.43 -12.37 -19.23
CA ALA A 677 4.46 -11.38 -18.91
C ALA A 677 4.70 -10.39 -20.06
N VAL A 678 5.47 -9.33 -19.80
CA VAL A 678 5.93 -8.42 -20.87
C VAL A 678 6.73 -9.21 -21.90
N ASP A 679 6.34 -9.09 -23.16
CA ASP A 679 6.94 -9.74 -24.32
C ASP A 679 7.96 -8.84 -25.01
N LYS A 680 7.65 -7.55 -25.14
CA LYS A 680 8.51 -6.59 -25.82
C LYS A 680 8.37 -5.18 -25.29
N ILE A 681 9.44 -4.41 -25.43
CA ILE A 681 9.51 -2.99 -25.13
C ILE A 681 10.06 -2.28 -26.36
N THR A 682 9.30 -1.35 -26.90
CA THR A 682 9.65 -0.53 -28.08
C THR A 682 9.70 0.95 -27.71
N THR A 683 10.47 1.73 -28.46
CA THR A 683 10.51 3.19 -28.32
C THR A 683 10.59 3.88 -29.67
N TRP A 684 10.08 5.10 -29.74
CA TRP A 684 10.16 6.00 -30.88
C TRP A 684 10.17 7.45 -30.37
N LYS A 685 10.37 8.41 -31.27
CA LYS A 685 10.27 9.83 -30.96
C LYS A 685 9.14 10.50 -31.73
N ARG A 686 8.59 11.56 -31.15
CA ARG A 686 7.71 12.51 -31.84
C ARG A 686 8.41 13.84 -31.98
N LEU A 687 8.34 14.42 -33.18
CA LEU A 687 8.89 15.73 -33.48
C LEU A 687 7.82 16.81 -33.38
N ASP A 688 8.26 18.01 -33.03
CA ASP A 688 7.50 19.23 -33.16
C ASP A 688 7.72 19.87 -34.54
N ASP A 689 7.44 19.10 -35.58
CA ASP A 689 7.43 19.57 -36.96
C ASP A 689 5.99 19.67 -37.48
N LYS A 690 5.83 20.17 -38.71
CA LYS A 690 4.50 20.37 -39.32
C LYS A 690 3.67 19.08 -39.40
N ASN A 691 4.32 17.92 -39.48
CA ASN A 691 3.66 16.62 -39.64
C ASN A 691 3.54 15.83 -38.33
N HIS A 692 4.03 16.39 -37.23
CA HIS A 692 4.17 15.69 -35.95
C HIS A 692 4.82 14.30 -36.11
N SER A 693 5.93 14.28 -36.85
CA SER A 693 6.56 13.06 -37.37
C SER A 693 6.92 12.07 -36.27
N LEU A 694 6.67 10.79 -36.55
CA LEU A 694 7.16 9.67 -35.76
C LEU A 694 8.44 9.15 -36.41
N ILE A 695 9.54 9.13 -35.65
CA ILE A 695 10.84 8.69 -36.16
C ILE A 695 11.49 7.66 -35.24
N ASP A 696 12.48 6.94 -35.79
CA ASP A 696 13.40 6.08 -35.04
C ASP A 696 12.69 5.05 -34.14
N THR A 697 11.68 4.38 -34.71
CA THR A 697 11.05 3.24 -34.02
C THR A 697 12.05 2.11 -33.88
N GLN A 698 12.24 1.64 -32.66
CA GLN A 698 13.19 0.57 -32.36
C GLN A 698 12.70 -0.33 -31.23
N LEU A 699 13.18 -1.57 -31.26
CA LEU A 699 12.97 -2.57 -30.22
C LEU A 699 14.09 -2.45 -29.17
N LEU A 700 13.73 -2.11 -27.93
CA LEU A 700 14.70 -2.06 -26.81
C LEU A 700 14.95 -3.46 -26.24
N TRP A 701 13.89 -4.25 -26.11
CA TRP A 701 13.97 -5.56 -25.50
C TRP A 701 12.81 -6.44 -25.97
N SER A 702 13.08 -7.74 -26.13
CA SER A 702 12.05 -8.76 -26.28
C SER A 702 12.40 -10.00 -25.45
N LYS A 703 11.37 -10.67 -24.95
CA LYS A 703 11.45 -11.86 -24.10
C LYS A 703 12.05 -13.07 -24.80
N ASN A 704 12.11 -13.08 -26.14
CA ASN A 704 12.71 -14.10 -27.00
C ASN A 704 12.60 -15.55 -26.45
N THR A 705 11.46 -16.20 -26.72
CA THR A 705 11.22 -17.64 -26.47
C THR A 705 12.13 -18.58 -27.28
N THR A 706 13.08 -18.04 -28.03
CA THR A 706 14.11 -18.75 -28.79
C THR A 706 15.48 -18.11 -28.55
N LEU A 707 15.97 -18.11 -27.30
CA LEU A 707 17.41 -18.19 -27.09
C LEU A 707 17.79 -19.66 -27.14
N ASP A 708 18.22 -20.04 -28.33
CA ASP A 708 19.07 -21.17 -28.60
C ASP A 708 20.07 -21.37 -27.45
N THR A 709 20.14 -22.61 -26.95
CA THR A 709 21.07 -23.04 -25.91
C THR A 709 22.51 -22.98 -26.43
N ASN A 710 23.07 -21.78 -26.63
CA ASN A 710 24.42 -21.62 -27.14
C ASN A 710 25.12 -20.38 -26.54
N TYR A 711 25.19 -20.32 -25.21
CA TYR A 711 26.44 -19.95 -24.56
C TYR A 711 27.11 -21.22 -24.04
N ARG A 712 27.51 -22.11 -24.95
CA ARG A 712 28.60 -23.04 -24.65
C ARG A 712 29.87 -22.20 -24.54
N PHE A 713 30.21 -21.79 -23.32
CA PHE A 713 31.61 -21.59 -22.99
C PHE A 713 32.33 -22.91 -23.30
N LYS A 714 33.04 -22.97 -24.42
CA LYS A 714 34.04 -24.01 -24.64
C LYS A 714 35.27 -23.60 -23.85
N CYS A 715 35.55 -24.31 -22.75
CA CYS A 715 36.77 -24.14 -21.94
C CYS A 715 38.09 -24.22 -22.75
N ASN A 716 38.02 -24.65 -24.01
CA ASN A 716 39.18 -24.89 -24.87
C ASN A 716 39.78 -23.60 -25.49
N LYS A 717 39.30 -22.40 -25.15
CA LYS A 717 39.83 -21.11 -25.66
C LYS A 717 40.54 -20.25 -24.62
N ILE A 718 40.74 -20.74 -23.40
CA ILE A 718 41.65 -20.07 -22.45
C ILE A 718 43.07 -20.48 -22.83
N LYS A 719 43.85 -19.54 -23.40
CA LYS A 719 45.30 -19.68 -23.41
C LYS A 719 45.74 -19.66 -21.95
N GLN A 720 46.34 -20.76 -21.48
CA GLN A 720 47.06 -20.75 -20.22
C GLN A 720 48.20 -19.72 -20.34
N HIS A 721 48.09 -18.66 -19.55
CA HIS A 721 49.18 -17.73 -19.23
C HIS A 721 49.26 -17.61 -17.72
#